data_AF-A0A1S2ME87-F1
#
_entry.id   AF-A0A1S2ME87-F1
#
_cell.length_a   1.000
_cell.length_b   1.000
_cell.length_c   1.000
_cell.angle_alpha   90.00
_cell.angle_beta   90.00
_cell.angle_gamma   90.00
#
_symmetry.space_group_name_H-M   'P 1'
#
loop_
_entity.id
_entity.type
_entity.pdbx_description
1 polymer ?
#
loop_
_entity_poly.entity_id
_entity_poly.type
_entity_poly.pdbx_seq_one_letter_code
_entity_poly.pdbx_strand_id
1 'polypeptide(L)'
;MVNGYFSIVLHAHLPYVRHREAHRIEERWLFEAITETYIPLLWILADQKRLNALTISFSTPLMEMLSDPLMQRRFLLNIERTDQLLQKEESRVEIKEEELQLINFYKKRIFKIKQTFLEWDQNLLKGFKHYASEGKIVCICSSATHAFLPYLQTKEGIRAQILHGIQTFVRHFDHKPRGFWLPECAFTPGIDRILFEEGIRYTFVDEHALKYADPAPSKETGAPIFSPHGVMLFPRNSMLSNQVWSSFDGYPGDSDYREFYRDIAYDRDWDYIKPFMHAEGFRYDTGVKLYRITGSTDTKEFYNRINAMKKAKEHSIHFTKLIKKHLHNHEGQSFPPHIIVTPFDAELLGHWWFEGPDWLNYVLNEDCLNENLITPEEYLDRHYQDIETAHVSFNTWGRKGYGEVWLNQKNSWVYRYLHQIERDLVHYVTENKGKSIEVDRCLKQMVREWMLATSSDWSFIIDSDSATDYANNRIKEHITRYENLRTLLINEKVSHELLTKFEAEFPFIKEINLNVFISKHDEYVINKKQNKKNKKITVLMLVWEFPPMLVGGLSRHVYDISKVLVNQGCEIHVVTAAVEGHPDYEIMDEIHVHRVQCLQPKAEDFYHWVGSLNIAFYEHVLELSKGIRFDIIHAHDWLVCVAAKGLKHQLNLPLIATIHATEYGRNSGIYTQLQKDISHKEWELTYEAQKVIVCSKYMEEEVVKVFNLPKNKIEIIPNGVDIKMISGEGSKWKQKYGSENDIFIFSVGRIVKEKGFQTIIDAAPTIIAKHPNVKFIIAGKGPLLEEYKTKVINKGLQKVIYFIGFIDDHLRNDILNGCDICIFPSYYEPFGIVALEGMGAGKPTIVSDTGGLSEIVTHRENGLKIFPNNVQSLTTQVLSCIEDEKLAQKIAENGKKLVVRKYNWNSLAKRTVAIYETSLKQIE
;
A
#
# COMPACT_ATOMS: atom_id res chain seq x y z
N MET A 1 31.53 -5.46 -45.27
CA MET A 1 30.84 -6.17 -44.18
C MET A 1 31.82 -6.29 -43.04
N VAL A 2 31.38 -6.08 -41.80
CA VAL A 2 32.25 -6.24 -40.62
C VAL A 2 32.42 -7.74 -40.36
N ASN A 3 33.65 -8.21 -40.18
CA ASN A 3 34.01 -9.63 -40.01
C ASN A 3 33.70 -10.17 -38.58
N GLY A 4 32.58 -9.78 -38.01
CA GLY A 4 32.17 -10.10 -36.63
C GLY A 4 32.47 -8.99 -35.61
N TYR A 5 32.04 -9.20 -34.37
CA TYR A 5 32.03 -8.19 -33.32
C TYR A 5 32.79 -8.59 -32.05
N PHE A 6 33.16 -7.60 -31.26
CA PHE A 6 33.82 -7.76 -29.96
C PHE A 6 33.13 -6.91 -28.89
N SER A 7 32.97 -7.43 -27.69
CA SER A 7 32.31 -6.74 -26.58
C SER A 7 33.04 -6.94 -25.26
N ILE A 8 33.31 -5.85 -24.57
CA ILE A 8 33.86 -5.85 -23.20
C ILE A 8 32.71 -5.59 -22.21
N VAL A 9 32.64 -6.44 -21.19
CA VAL A 9 31.67 -6.33 -20.10
C VAL A 9 32.41 -6.28 -18.77
N LEU A 10 32.15 -5.26 -17.95
CA LEU A 10 32.74 -5.13 -16.61
C LEU A 10 31.66 -5.41 -15.57
N HIS A 11 31.93 -6.34 -14.66
CA HIS A 11 31.06 -6.67 -13.54
C HIS A 11 31.54 -5.96 -12.28
N ALA A 12 30.89 -4.85 -11.90
CA ALA A 12 31.22 -4.11 -10.68
C ALA A 12 30.37 -4.61 -9.50
N HIS A 13 31.04 -5.27 -8.55
CA HIS A 13 30.38 -5.90 -7.41
C HIS A 13 31.26 -5.96 -6.17
N LEU A 14 30.62 -5.66 -5.03
CA LEU A 14 31.12 -5.96 -3.70
C LEU A 14 29.94 -6.42 -2.83
N PRO A 15 30.15 -7.34 -1.86
CA PRO A 15 29.15 -7.68 -0.88
C PRO A 15 28.76 -6.46 -0.03
N TYR A 16 27.57 -6.49 0.57
CA TYR A 16 27.16 -5.40 1.47
C TYR A 16 27.99 -5.43 2.77
N VAL A 17 28.97 -4.54 2.87
CA VAL A 17 29.93 -4.45 4.00
C VAL A 17 29.80 -3.13 4.78
N ARG A 18 28.71 -2.39 4.59
CA ARG A 18 28.41 -1.19 5.37
C ARG A 18 28.03 -1.57 6.81
N HIS A 19 28.76 -1.05 7.79
CA HIS A 19 28.49 -1.25 9.21
C HIS A 19 28.12 0.05 9.92
N ARG A 20 27.36 -0.06 11.01
CA ARG A 20 27.05 1.12 11.84
C ARG A 20 28.27 1.54 12.65
N GLU A 21 28.99 0.58 13.21
CA GLU A 21 30.24 0.75 13.95
C GLU A 21 31.31 1.35 13.03
N ALA A 22 32.17 2.19 13.58
CA ALA A 22 33.32 2.73 12.85
C ALA A 22 34.48 1.72 12.86
N HIS A 23 35.42 1.89 11.93
CA HIS A 23 36.67 1.12 11.87
C HIS A 23 36.47 -0.39 11.65
N ARG A 24 35.51 -0.78 10.80
CA ARG A 24 35.40 -2.16 10.32
C ARG A 24 36.37 -2.37 9.16
N ILE A 25 37.17 -3.43 9.21
CA ILE A 25 38.22 -3.71 8.21
C ILE A 25 37.62 -3.89 6.82
N GLU A 26 36.44 -4.50 6.74
CA GLU A 26 35.84 -4.95 5.50
C GLU A 26 35.29 -3.79 4.66
N GLU A 27 35.03 -2.62 5.26
CA GLU A 27 34.68 -1.38 4.54
C GLU A 27 35.82 -0.90 3.62
N ARG A 28 37.06 -1.32 3.93
CA ARG A 28 38.23 -1.01 3.12
C ARG A 28 38.10 -1.55 1.69
N TRP A 29 37.45 -2.70 1.49
CA TRP A 29 37.25 -3.27 0.15
C TRP A 29 36.53 -2.27 -0.78
N LEU A 30 35.53 -1.55 -0.25
CA LEU A 30 34.85 -0.49 -1.00
C LEU A 30 35.77 0.70 -1.26
N PHE A 31 36.52 1.15 -0.25
CA PHE A 31 37.39 2.32 -0.41
C PHE A 31 38.53 2.07 -1.40
N GLU A 32 39.10 0.87 -1.39
CA GLU A 32 40.10 0.42 -2.36
C GLU A 32 39.50 0.37 -3.76
N ALA A 33 38.33 -0.26 -3.94
CA ALA A 33 37.65 -0.31 -5.24
C ALA A 33 37.29 1.08 -5.78
N ILE A 34 36.85 2.01 -4.93
CA ILE A 34 36.61 3.40 -5.32
C ILE A 34 37.91 4.07 -5.81
N THR A 35 38.99 3.94 -5.04
CA THR A 35 40.28 4.62 -5.26
C THR A 35 41.00 4.07 -6.49
N GLU A 36 40.97 2.75 -6.65
CA GLU A 36 41.81 2.04 -7.61
C GLU A 36 41.08 1.68 -8.90
N THR A 37 39.75 1.49 -8.86
CA THR A 37 38.95 1.04 -10.00
C THR A 37 37.90 2.08 -10.43
N TYR A 38 36.91 2.41 -9.61
CA TYR A 38 35.72 3.13 -10.10
C TYR A 38 36.02 4.58 -10.50
N ILE A 39 36.82 5.33 -9.73
CA ILE A 39 37.23 6.69 -10.12
C ILE A 39 38.14 6.67 -11.35
N PRO A 40 39.17 5.80 -11.43
CA PRO A 40 39.96 5.64 -12.65
C PRO A 40 39.14 5.27 -13.89
N LEU A 41 38.11 4.42 -13.75
CA LEU A 41 37.18 4.14 -14.84
C LEU A 41 36.46 5.42 -15.30
N LEU A 42 35.97 6.27 -14.39
CA LEU A 42 35.38 7.57 -14.76
C LEU A 42 36.36 8.47 -15.53
N TRP A 43 37.65 8.47 -15.18
CA TRP A 43 38.65 9.23 -15.93
C TRP A 43 38.79 8.73 -17.37
N ILE A 44 38.75 7.42 -17.57
CA ILE A 44 38.83 6.82 -18.91
C ILE A 44 37.59 7.16 -19.72
N LEU A 45 36.42 7.14 -19.08
CA LEU A 45 35.13 7.51 -19.70
C LEU A 45 35.03 8.99 -20.04
N ALA A 46 35.65 9.87 -19.26
CA ALA A 46 35.75 11.29 -19.57
C ALA A 46 36.46 11.52 -20.92
N ASP A 47 37.52 10.75 -21.18
CA ASP A 47 38.34 10.84 -22.39
C ASP A 47 37.80 10.01 -23.56
N GLN A 48 36.79 9.16 -23.35
CA GLN A 48 36.19 8.34 -24.42
C GLN A 48 35.42 9.20 -25.42
N LYS A 49 35.82 9.12 -26.68
CA LYS A 49 35.10 9.75 -27.82
C LYS A 49 34.06 8.83 -28.45
N ARG A 50 34.10 7.54 -28.11
CA ARG A 50 33.28 6.50 -28.72
C ARG A 50 31.96 6.33 -27.96
N LEU A 51 30.88 6.19 -28.72
CA LEU A 51 29.59 5.77 -28.18
C LEU A 51 29.57 4.25 -27.99
N ASN A 52 28.90 3.78 -26.95
CA ASN A 52 28.71 2.38 -26.59
C ASN A 52 30.04 1.61 -26.53
N ALA A 53 31.06 2.22 -25.90
CA ALA A 53 32.40 1.66 -25.86
C ALA A 53 32.48 0.37 -25.02
N LEU A 54 31.70 0.24 -23.95
CA LEU A 54 31.65 -0.96 -23.12
C LEU A 54 30.35 -1.06 -22.31
N THR A 55 30.12 -2.24 -21.74
CA THR A 55 29.00 -2.50 -20.81
C THR A 55 29.50 -2.63 -19.39
N ILE A 56 28.87 -1.96 -18.41
CA ILE A 56 29.19 -2.10 -16.98
C ILE A 56 27.93 -2.57 -16.25
N SER A 57 28.03 -3.67 -15.50
CA SER A 57 26.98 -4.05 -14.57
C SER A 57 27.28 -3.50 -13.18
N PHE A 58 26.26 -2.99 -12.50
CA PHE A 58 26.35 -2.61 -11.10
C PHE A 58 25.46 -3.52 -10.26
N SER A 59 26.09 -4.20 -9.29
CA SER A 59 25.33 -4.92 -8.26
C SER A 59 24.60 -3.96 -7.33
N THR A 60 23.47 -4.41 -6.79
CA THR A 60 22.68 -3.61 -5.84
C THR A 60 23.42 -3.27 -4.54
N PRO A 61 24.16 -4.19 -3.91
CA PRO A 61 24.93 -3.86 -2.70
C PRO A 61 25.94 -2.75 -2.94
N LEU A 62 26.63 -2.79 -4.08
CA LEU A 62 27.58 -1.74 -4.47
C LEU A 62 26.89 -0.39 -4.67
N MET A 63 25.77 -0.35 -5.39
CA MET A 63 25.01 0.89 -5.60
C MET A 63 24.53 1.50 -4.27
N GLU A 64 24.02 0.68 -3.35
CA GLU A 64 23.59 1.16 -2.03
C GLU A 64 24.77 1.70 -1.23
N MET A 65 25.94 1.08 -1.28
CA MET A 65 27.12 1.57 -0.55
C MET A 65 27.72 2.84 -1.17
N LEU A 66 27.78 2.95 -2.50
CA LEU A 66 28.29 4.14 -3.19
C LEU A 66 27.40 5.38 -2.99
N SER A 67 26.12 5.17 -2.71
CA SER A 67 25.14 6.23 -2.46
C SER A 67 24.86 6.49 -0.97
N ASP A 68 25.45 5.71 -0.06
CA ASP A 68 25.24 5.84 1.38
C ASP A 68 26.09 7.00 1.97
N PRO A 69 25.47 8.01 2.60
CA PRO A 69 26.20 9.18 3.12
C PRO A 69 27.24 8.86 4.21
N LEU A 70 27.02 7.79 5.00
CA LEU A 70 27.99 7.36 6.00
C LEU A 70 29.24 6.81 5.32
N MET A 71 29.07 5.96 4.31
CA MET A 71 30.18 5.41 3.52
C MET A 71 30.94 6.50 2.76
N GLN A 72 30.24 7.45 2.15
CA GLN A 72 30.85 8.60 1.45
C GLN A 72 31.72 9.44 2.38
N ARG A 73 31.23 9.76 3.58
CA ARG A 73 31.99 10.49 4.60
C ARG A 73 33.21 9.70 5.06
N ARG A 74 33.06 8.39 5.32
CA ARG A 74 34.18 7.53 5.74
C ARG A 74 35.24 7.38 4.67
N PHE A 75 34.84 7.31 3.40
CA PHE A 75 35.77 7.32 2.27
C PHE A 75 36.60 8.61 2.23
N LEU A 76 35.98 9.78 2.41
CA LEU A 76 36.72 11.05 2.48
C LEU A 76 37.73 11.09 3.63
N LEU A 77 37.34 10.60 4.81
CA LEU A 77 38.27 10.48 5.95
C LEU A 77 39.42 9.52 5.65
N ASN A 78 39.16 8.41 4.95
CA ASN A 78 40.20 7.49 4.51
C ASN A 78 41.19 8.16 3.55
N ILE A 79 40.68 8.92 2.57
CA ILE A 79 41.51 9.69 1.62
C ILE A 79 42.35 10.75 2.34
N GLU A 80 41.79 11.47 3.31
CA GLU A 80 42.53 12.44 4.12
C GLU A 80 43.62 11.77 4.97
N ARG A 81 43.34 10.59 5.52
CA ARG A 81 44.32 9.80 6.27
C ARG A 81 45.45 9.31 5.37
N THR A 82 45.16 8.89 4.14
CA THR A 82 46.18 8.53 3.15
C THR A 82 47.01 9.74 2.73
N ASP A 83 46.40 10.91 2.53
CA ASP A 83 47.13 12.16 2.22
C ASP A 83 48.09 12.55 3.36
N GLN A 84 47.65 12.46 4.62
CA GLN A 84 48.51 12.68 5.79
C GLN A 84 49.68 11.69 5.84
N LEU A 85 49.45 10.42 5.51
CA LEU A 85 50.51 9.42 5.42
C LEU A 85 51.53 9.79 4.34
N LEU A 86 51.07 10.21 3.15
CA LEU A 86 51.94 10.59 2.06
C LEU A 86 52.76 11.86 2.37
N GLN A 87 52.19 12.83 3.07
CA GLN A 87 52.93 14.01 3.57
C GLN A 87 53.99 13.61 4.61
N LYS A 88 53.67 12.64 5.48
CA LYS A 88 54.64 12.09 6.43
C LYS A 88 55.77 11.36 5.72
N GLU A 89 55.46 10.54 4.71
CA GLU A 89 56.46 9.83 3.90
C GLU A 89 57.38 10.79 3.13
N GLU A 90 56.84 11.88 2.55
CA GLU A 90 57.62 12.89 1.82
C GLU A 90 58.65 13.61 2.71
N SER A 91 58.36 13.78 4.01
CA SER A 91 59.23 14.47 4.96
C SER A 91 60.26 13.57 5.66
N ARG A 92 60.40 12.31 5.24
CA ARG A 92 61.33 11.34 5.84
C ARG A 92 62.78 11.69 5.51
N VAL A 93 63.65 11.71 6.52
CA VAL A 93 65.07 12.14 6.44
C VAL A 93 65.91 11.29 5.47
N GLU A 94 65.59 10.00 5.32
CA GLU A 94 66.31 9.04 4.46
C GLU A 94 65.37 8.46 3.37
N ILE A 95 64.75 9.32 2.58
CA ILE A 95 63.96 8.88 1.41
C ILE A 95 64.84 8.79 0.17
N LYS A 96 64.81 7.65 -0.53
CA LYS A 96 65.50 7.47 -1.82
C LYS A 96 64.81 8.29 -2.91
N GLU A 97 65.53 8.68 -3.95
CA GLU A 97 64.97 9.49 -5.04
C GLU A 97 63.81 8.79 -5.75
N GLU A 98 63.95 7.50 -6.03
CA GLU A 98 62.91 6.67 -6.68
C GLU A 98 61.65 6.58 -5.80
N GLU A 99 61.85 6.48 -4.49
CA GLU A 99 60.78 6.42 -3.51
C GLU A 99 60.03 7.77 -3.43
N LEU A 100 60.77 8.87 -3.40
CA LEU A 100 60.20 10.23 -3.40
C LEU A 100 59.38 10.52 -4.67
N GLN A 101 59.84 10.04 -5.83
CA GLN A 101 59.07 10.15 -7.08
C GLN A 101 57.72 9.42 -6.99
N LEU A 102 57.70 8.22 -6.41
CA LEU A 102 56.48 7.44 -6.21
C LEU A 102 55.53 8.07 -5.18
N ILE A 103 56.05 8.59 -4.07
CA ILE A 103 55.23 9.33 -3.10
C ILE A 103 54.58 10.55 -3.77
N ASN A 104 55.33 11.31 -4.57
CA ASN A 104 54.79 12.43 -5.34
C ASN A 104 53.71 12.00 -6.36
N PHE A 105 53.89 10.85 -7.00
CA PHE A 105 52.86 10.26 -7.87
C PHE A 105 51.57 9.96 -7.08
N TYR A 106 51.67 9.29 -5.93
CA TYR A 106 50.53 8.99 -5.09
C TYR A 106 49.84 10.25 -4.55
N LYS A 107 50.59 11.29 -4.12
CA LYS A 107 50.01 12.57 -3.68
C LYS A 107 49.16 13.21 -4.78
N LYS A 108 49.68 13.30 -6.00
CA LYS A 108 48.93 13.84 -7.16
C LYS A 108 47.69 13.00 -7.46
N ARG A 109 47.82 11.66 -7.39
CA ARG A 109 46.71 10.74 -7.64
C ARG A 109 45.61 10.87 -6.58
N ILE A 110 45.96 10.87 -5.30
CA ILE A 110 45.01 11.02 -4.18
C ILE A 110 44.30 12.37 -4.24
N PHE A 111 45.03 13.45 -4.56
CA PHE A 111 44.42 14.75 -4.82
C PHE A 111 43.38 14.68 -5.95
N LYS A 112 43.73 14.09 -7.11
CA LYS A 112 42.81 13.93 -8.23
C LYS A 112 41.60 13.07 -7.86
N ILE A 113 41.79 11.99 -7.10
CA ILE A 113 40.72 11.11 -6.60
C ILE A 113 39.74 11.90 -5.73
N LYS A 114 40.25 12.68 -4.78
CA LYS A 114 39.41 13.55 -3.93
C LYS A 114 38.63 14.54 -4.79
N GLN A 115 39.27 15.21 -5.75
CA GLN A 115 38.60 16.17 -6.63
C GLN A 115 37.49 15.51 -7.46
N THR A 116 37.75 14.37 -8.11
CA THR A 116 36.73 13.66 -8.90
C THR A 116 35.59 13.14 -8.03
N PHE A 117 35.86 12.68 -6.81
CA PHE A 117 34.79 12.27 -5.89
C PHE A 117 33.89 13.45 -5.51
N LEU A 118 34.47 14.62 -5.26
CA LEU A 118 33.73 15.85 -4.95
C LEU A 118 32.99 16.42 -6.16
N GLU A 119 33.56 16.32 -7.37
CA GLU A 119 32.94 16.72 -8.63
C GLU A 119 31.60 16.03 -8.87
N TRP A 120 31.52 14.73 -8.54
CA TRP A 120 30.29 13.94 -8.62
C TRP A 120 29.45 13.99 -7.34
N ASP A 121 29.62 15.05 -6.53
CA ASP A 121 28.84 15.29 -5.31
C ASP A 121 28.84 14.06 -4.39
N GLN A 122 30.04 13.48 -4.24
CA GLN A 122 30.36 12.30 -3.43
C GLN A 122 29.64 11.01 -3.84
N ASN A 123 28.98 10.96 -5.00
CA ASN A 123 28.28 9.77 -5.48
C ASN A 123 28.69 9.43 -6.92
N LEU A 124 29.58 8.45 -7.06
CA LEU A 124 30.13 8.04 -8.36
C LEU A 124 29.09 7.50 -9.35
N LEU A 125 27.94 7.02 -8.86
CA LEU A 125 26.84 6.59 -9.74
C LEU A 125 26.35 7.74 -10.61
N LYS A 126 26.43 9.00 -10.14
CA LYS A 126 26.10 10.18 -10.94
C LYS A 126 27.02 10.31 -12.16
N GLY A 127 28.31 10.01 -12.00
CA GLY A 127 29.28 10.02 -13.10
C GLY A 127 29.03 8.92 -14.12
N PHE A 128 28.79 7.69 -13.67
CA PHE A 128 28.45 6.59 -14.58
C PHE A 128 27.12 6.83 -15.30
N LYS A 129 26.10 7.35 -14.59
CA LYS A 129 24.82 7.76 -15.19
C LYS A 129 25.01 8.84 -16.24
N HIS A 130 25.85 9.85 -15.96
CA HIS A 130 26.15 10.90 -16.92
C HIS A 130 26.75 10.32 -18.21
N TYR A 131 27.79 9.50 -18.12
CA TYR A 131 28.39 8.89 -19.32
C TYR A 131 27.50 7.85 -20.01
N ALA A 132 26.61 7.18 -19.27
CA ALA A 132 25.57 6.35 -19.87
C ALA A 132 24.56 7.21 -20.67
N SER A 133 24.17 8.38 -20.15
CA SER A 133 23.26 9.31 -20.83
C SER A 133 23.87 9.98 -22.07
N GLU A 134 25.20 10.16 -22.08
CA GLU A 134 25.94 10.55 -23.28
C GLU A 134 26.09 9.40 -24.29
N GLY A 135 25.62 8.20 -23.95
CA GLY A 135 25.73 7.02 -24.78
C GLY A 135 27.15 6.47 -24.88
N LYS A 136 28.07 6.80 -23.96
CA LYS A 136 29.46 6.29 -23.97
C LYS A 136 29.55 4.86 -23.44
N ILE A 137 28.68 4.49 -22.51
CA ILE A 137 28.60 3.16 -21.91
C ILE A 137 27.16 2.68 -21.82
N VAL A 138 26.99 1.36 -21.74
CA VAL A 138 25.72 0.74 -21.36
C VAL A 138 25.83 0.28 -19.91
N CYS A 139 24.93 0.75 -19.04
CA CYS A 139 24.85 0.29 -17.66
C CYS A 139 23.75 -0.76 -17.51
N ILE A 140 24.05 -1.86 -16.82
CA ILE A 140 23.10 -2.93 -16.52
C ILE A 140 23.10 -3.24 -15.01
N CYS A 141 22.14 -4.05 -14.57
CA CYS A 141 21.99 -4.42 -13.16
C CYS A 141 22.34 -5.89 -12.90
N SER A 142 22.33 -6.27 -11.62
CA SER A 142 22.34 -7.65 -11.16
C SER A 142 21.25 -7.86 -10.10
N SER A 143 21.20 -9.03 -9.48
CA SER A 143 20.26 -9.33 -8.40
C SER A 143 20.51 -8.48 -7.14
N ALA A 144 19.53 -8.45 -6.24
CA ALA A 144 19.52 -7.60 -5.06
C ALA A 144 20.76 -7.81 -4.18
N THR A 145 21.19 -9.04 -3.92
CA THR A 145 22.39 -9.30 -3.10
C THR A 145 23.40 -10.18 -3.78
N HIS A 146 23.38 -10.23 -5.12
CA HIS A 146 24.23 -11.16 -5.86
C HIS A 146 24.04 -12.61 -5.40
N ALA A 147 22.79 -12.99 -5.11
CA ALA A 147 22.47 -14.33 -4.64
C ALA A 147 22.70 -15.37 -5.75
N PHE A 148 23.23 -16.54 -5.41
CA PHE A 148 23.38 -17.65 -6.37
C PHE A 148 21.99 -18.22 -6.73
N LEU A 149 21.35 -17.60 -7.73
CA LEU A 149 19.93 -17.78 -8.04
C LEU A 149 19.51 -19.25 -8.25
N PRO A 150 20.31 -20.13 -8.90
CA PRO A 150 19.91 -21.52 -9.10
C PRO A 150 19.68 -22.33 -7.82
N TYR A 151 20.20 -21.88 -6.67
CA TYR A 151 20.05 -22.58 -5.39
C TYR A 151 19.04 -21.93 -4.44
N LEU A 152 18.33 -20.87 -4.88
CA LEU A 152 17.13 -20.41 -4.19
C LEU A 152 15.99 -21.41 -4.41
N GLN A 153 15.17 -21.63 -3.40
CA GLN A 153 14.19 -22.72 -3.41
C GLN A 153 12.87 -22.35 -4.09
N THR A 154 12.45 -21.10 -4.01
CA THR A 154 11.13 -20.61 -4.43
C THR A 154 11.25 -19.66 -5.61
N LYS A 155 10.20 -19.62 -6.44
CA LYS A 155 10.15 -18.68 -7.57
C LYS A 155 10.02 -17.24 -7.09
N GLU A 156 9.32 -17.05 -5.98
CA GLU A 156 9.12 -15.79 -5.28
C GLU A 156 10.46 -15.24 -4.78
N GLY A 157 11.32 -16.07 -4.20
CA GLY A 157 12.67 -15.69 -3.78
C GLY A 157 13.56 -15.27 -4.95
N ILE A 158 13.60 -16.06 -6.04
CA ILE A 158 14.34 -15.70 -7.27
C ILE A 158 13.82 -14.37 -7.84
N ARG A 159 12.50 -14.22 -7.94
CA ARG A 159 11.88 -12.99 -8.45
C ARG A 159 12.15 -11.80 -7.53
N ALA A 160 12.14 -11.99 -6.21
CA ALA A 160 12.47 -10.94 -5.25
C ALA A 160 13.90 -10.42 -5.48
N GLN A 161 14.86 -11.32 -5.68
CA GLN A 161 16.25 -10.97 -5.99
C GLN A 161 16.37 -10.18 -7.31
N ILE A 162 15.71 -10.62 -8.38
CA ILE A 162 15.74 -9.94 -9.69
C ILE A 162 15.04 -8.58 -9.63
N LEU A 163 13.81 -8.54 -9.11
CA LEU A 163 12.96 -7.35 -9.09
C LEU A 163 13.59 -6.20 -8.28
N HIS A 164 14.10 -6.48 -7.07
CA HIS A 164 14.71 -5.45 -6.24
C HIS A 164 16.05 -4.98 -6.81
N GLY A 165 16.76 -5.85 -7.55
CA GLY A 165 17.92 -5.48 -8.35
C GLY A 165 17.59 -4.42 -9.41
N ILE A 166 16.55 -4.70 -10.20
CA ILE A 166 16.04 -3.79 -11.24
C ILE A 166 15.53 -2.47 -10.62
N GLN A 167 14.75 -2.54 -9.53
CA GLN A 167 14.22 -1.35 -8.86
C GLN A 167 15.32 -0.46 -8.31
N THR A 168 16.37 -1.05 -7.73
CA THR A 168 17.52 -0.27 -7.23
C THR A 168 18.27 0.38 -8.39
N PHE A 169 18.48 -0.33 -9.49
CA PHE A 169 19.08 0.24 -10.69
C PHE A 169 18.28 1.42 -11.23
N VAL A 170 16.95 1.27 -11.38
CA VAL A 170 16.05 2.34 -11.86
C VAL A 170 16.15 3.58 -10.98
N ARG A 171 16.25 3.43 -9.65
CA ARG A 171 16.40 4.57 -8.73
C ARG A 171 17.69 5.36 -8.95
N HIS A 172 18.78 4.70 -9.37
CA HIS A 172 20.08 5.35 -9.54
C HIS A 172 20.30 5.85 -10.98
N PHE A 173 19.77 5.15 -11.99
CA PHE A 173 20.02 5.43 -13.41
C PHE A 173 18.82 6.02 -14.17
N ASP A 174 17.63 6.11 -13.57
CA ASP A 174 16.37 6.65 -14.13
C ASP A 174 15.82 5.94 -15.38
N HIS A 175 16.29 4.74 -15.70
CA HIS A 175 15.70 3.91 -16.75
C HIS A 175 15.72 2.43 -16.35
N LYS A 176 14.85 1.64 -16.98
CA LYS A 176 14.89 0.17 -16.83
C LYS A 176 16.10 -0.40 -17.59
N PRO A 177 16.85 -1.34 -16.99
CA PRO A 177 17.93 -2.03 -17.69
C PRO A 177 17.36 -3.06 -18.67
N ARG A 178 17.99 -3.21 -19.84
CA ARG A 178 17.67 -4.29 -20.80
C ARG A 178 18.57 -5.51 -20.61
N GLY A 179 19.79 -5.31 -20.10
CA GLY A 179 20.69 -6.38 -19.71
C GLY A 179 20.61 -6.71 -18.23
N PHE A 180 20.95 -7.94 -17.88
CA PHE A 180 21.07 -8.39 -16.50
C PHE A 180 22.29 -9.28 -16.33
N TRP A 181 23.16 -8.93 -15.40
CA TRP A 181 24.26 -9.79 -14.98
C TRP A 181 23.72 -10.81 -13.98
N LEU A 182 23.59 -12.07 -14.41
CA LEU A 182 23.28 -13.16 -13.48
C LEU A 182 24.48 -13.35 -12.53
N PRO A 183 24.26 -13.39 -11.21
CA PRO A 183 25.32 -13.68 -10.28
C PRO A 183 26.07 -14.94 -10.69
N GLU A 184 27.36 -14.80 -10.90
CA GLU A 184 28.25 -15.89 -11.31
C GLU A 184 27.96 -16.50 -12.69
N CYS A 185 27.32 -15.72 -13.58
CA CYS A 185 26.68 -16.21 -14.81
C CYS A 185 25.83 -17.47 -14.56
N ALA A 186 25.27 -17.61 -13.35
CA ALA A 186 24.62 -18.83 -12.91
C ALA A 186 23.20 -18.90 -13.46
N PHE A 187 23.02 -19.75 -14.46
CA PHE A 187 21.77 -19.94 -15.16
C PHE A 187 21.17 -21.30 -14.82
N THR A 188 19.84 -21.35 -14.70
CA THR A 188 19.06 -22.58 -14.67
C THR A 188 17.72 -22.33 -15.38
N PRO A 189 17.14 -23.32 -16.09
CA PRO A 189 15.85 -23.16 -16.74
C PRO A 189 14.77 -22.56 -15.82
N GLY A 190 14.04 -21.57 -16.33
CA GLY A 190 12.99 -20.86 -15.60
C GLY A 190 13.40 -19.49 -15.09
N ILE A 191 14.71 -19.22 -14.89
CA ILE A 191 15.21 -17.86 -14.60
C ILE A 191 14.96 -16.92 -15.79
N ASP A 192 15.20 -17.40 -17.00
CA ASP A 192 14.94 -16.70 -18.27
C ASP A 192 13.51 -16.15 -18.36
N ARG A 193 12.52 -16.94 -17.94
CA ARG A 193 11.13 -16.50 -17.89
C ARG A 193 10.93 -15.30 -16.96
N ILE A 194 11.50 -15.35 -15.75
CA ILE A 194 11.38 -14.27 -14.77
C ILE A 194 12.07 -13.02 -15.29
N LEU A 195 13.28 -13.15 -15.82
CA LEU A 195 14.02 -12.05 -16.45
C LEU A 195 13.19 -11.39 -17.57
N PHE A 196 12.62 -12.19 -18.47
CA PHE A 196 11.83 -11.67 -19.59
C PHE A 196 10.57 -10.91 -19.13
N GLU A 197 9.83 -11.49 -18.17
CA GLU A 197 8.64 -10.89 -17.57
C GLU A 197 8.94 -9.55 -16.86
N GLU A 198 10.14 -9.39 -16.27
CA GLU A 198 10.58 -8.14 -15.64
C GLU A 198 11.17 -7.12 -16.64
N GLY A 199 11.22 -7.45 -17.92
CA GLY A 199 11.66 -6.54 -19.00
C GLY A 199 13.12 -6.71 -19.42
N ILE A 200 13.86 -7.67 -18.86
CA ILE A 200 15.21 -8.01 -19.29
C ILE A 200 15.15 -8.71 -20.65
N ARG A 201 16.14 -8.45 -21.50
CA ARG A 201 16.24 -8.97 -22.87
C ARG A 201 17.51 -9.76 -23.12
N TYR A 202 18.57 -9.54 -22.35
CA TYR A 202 19.78 -10.35 -22.47
C TYR A 202 20.50 -10.58 -21.15
N THR A 203 21.27 -11.67 -21.11
CA THR A 203 22.18 -12.01 -20.01
C THR A 203 23.40 -12.76 -20.54
N PHE A 204 24.32 -13.12 -19.64
CA PHE A 204 25.58 -13.80 -19.96
C PHE A 204 25.59 -15.20 -19.36
N VAL A 205 26.13 -16.14 -20.12
CA VAL A 205 26.29 -17.55 -19.74
C VAL A 205 27.72 -18.01 -20.03
N ASP A 206 28.14 -19.10 -19.40
CA ASP A 206 29.43 -19.71 -19.75
C ASP A 206 29.37 -20.32 -21.16
N GLU A 207 30.50 -20.39 -21.86
CA GLU A 207 30.56 -20.95 -23.22
C GLU A 207 30.02 -22.37 -23.33
N HIS A 208 30.19 -23.21 -22.30
CA HIS A 208 29.72 -24.59 -22.35
C HIS A 208 28.20 -24.69 -22.36
N ALA A 209 27.50 -23.63 -21.91
CA ALA A 209 26.05 -23.57 -21.92
C ALA A 209 25.49 -23.76 -23.34
N LEU A 210 26.13 -23.15 -24.34
CA LEU A 210 25.73 -23.30 -25.75
C LEU A 210 26.21 -24.61 -26.35
N LYS A 211 27.39 -25.11 -25.95
CA LYS A 211 27.91 -26.41 -26.41
C LYS A 211 27.00 -27.58 -26.05
N TYR A 212 26.30 -27.48 -24.92
CA TYR A 212 25.37 -28.50 -24.42
C TYR A 212 23.89 -28.08 -24.52
N ALA A 213 23.58 -27.09 -25.35
CA ALA A 213 22.20 -26.67 -25.57
C ALA A 213 21.43 -27.71 -26.44
N ASP A 214 20.11 -27.74 -26.27
CA ASP A 214 19.21 -28.65 -26.97
C ASP A 214 18.03 -27.89 -27.64
N PRO A 215 17.89 -27.93 -28.97
CA PRO A 215 18.84 -28.51 -29.93
C PRO A 215 20.18 -27.76 -29.94
N ALA A 216 21.24 -28.44 -30.39
CA ALA A 216 22.55 -27.83 -30.54
C ALA A 216 22.50 -26.65 -31.54
N PRO A 217 23.00 -25.45 -31.20
CA PRO A 217 22.95 -24.28 -32.08
C PRO A 217 23.81 -24.50 -33.32
N SER A 218 23.36 -24.05 -34.50
CA SER A 218 24.10 -24.26 -35.76
C SER A 218 25.45 -23.53 -35.81
N LYS A 219 25.63 -22.53 -34.94
CA LYS A 219 26.82 -21.69 -34.81
C LYS A 219 27.66 -21.98 -33.57
N GLU A 220 27.34 -23.04 -32.82
CA GLU A 220 27.99 -23.37 -31.53
C GLU A 220 28.10 -22.12 -30.61
N THR A 221 29.29 -21.80 -30.10
CA THR A 221 29.55 -20.59 -29.28
C THR A 221 29.81 -19.34 -30.12
N GLY A 222 29.67 -19.44 -31.43
CA GLY A 222 29.97 -18.37 -32.38
C GLY A 222 28.91 -17.28 -32.47
N ALA A 223 27.72 -17.48 -31.90
CA ALA A 223 26.69 -16.45 -31.81
C ALA A 223 25.84 -16.66 -30.53
N PRO A 224 25.18 -15.61 -30.03
CA PRO A 224 24.25 -15.77 -28.93
C PRO A 224 23.01 -16.54 -29.40
N ILE A 225 22.27 -17.08 -28.44
CA ILE A 225 21.00 -17.79 -28.67
C ILE A 225 19.88 -17.15 -27.85
N PHE A 226 18.64 -17.31 -28.26
CA PHE A 226 17.49 -17.07 -27.40
C PHE A 226 17.24 -18.29 -26.50
N SER A 227 17.00 -18.02 -25.22
CA SER A 227 16.30 -18.95 -24.35
C SER A 227 14.84 -19.14 -24.83
N PRO A 228 14.15 -20.22 -24.43
CA PRO A 228 12.77 -20.49 -24.84
C PRO A 228 11.77 -19.38 -24.52
N HIS A 229 12.08 -18.54 -23.53
CA HIS A 229 11.23 -17.41 -23.13
C HIS A 229 11.67 -16.05 -23.74
N GLY A 230 12.67 -16.03 -24.62
CA GLY A 230 13.06 -14.85 -25.39
C GLY A 230 14.16 -13.98 -24.79
N VAL A 231 14.89 -14.43 -23.76
CA VAL A 231 16.11 -13.76 -23.28
C VAL A 231 17.30 -14.23 -24.12
N MET A 232 18.05 -13.29 -24.69
CA MET A 232 19.28 -13.56 -25.44
C MET A 232 20.44 -13.91 -24.48
N LEU A 233 21.11 -15.02 -24.73
CA LEU A 233 22.18 -15.57 -23.91
C LEU A 233 23.51 -15.37 -24.64
N PHE A 234 24.34 -14.45 -24.13
CA PHE A 234 25.67 -14.19 -24.66
C PHE A 234 26.70 -15.14 -24.01
N PRO A 235 27.36 -16.01 -24.79
CA PRO A 235 28.43 -16.85 -24.27
C PRO A 235 29.68 -16.02 -23.98
N ARG A 236 30.27 -16.18 -22.80
CA ARG A 236 31.63 -15.71 -22.51
C ARG A 236 32.65 -16.40 -23.41
N ASN A 237 33.67 -15.68 -23.87
CA ASN A 237 34.85 -16.27 -24.51
C ASN A 237 35.92 -16.58 -23.45
N SER A 238 36.06 -17.83 -23.02
CA SER A 238 36.94 -18.17 -21.88
C SER A 238 38.42 -18.02 -22.21
N MET A 239 38.82 -18.31 -23.45
CA MET A 239 40.21 -18.21 -23.90
C MET A 239 40.74 -16.77 -23.78
N LEU A 240 40.03 -15.80 -24.36
CA LEU A 240 40.46 -14.40 -24.31
C LEU A 240 40.29 -13.80 -22.92
N SER A 241 39.28 -14.25 -22.17
CA SER A 241 39.09 -13.80 -20.79
C SER A 241 40.25 -14.23 -19.89
N ASN A 242 40.75 -15.47 -20.03
CA ASN A 242 41.86 -15.98 -19.24
C ASN A 242 43.17 -15.22 -19.44
N GLN A 243 43.41 -14.68 -20.64
CA GLN A 243 44.60 -13.88 -20.96
C GLN A 243 44.71 -12.59 -20.11
N VAL A 244 43.57 -12.06 -19.67
CA VAL A 244 43.48 -10.84 -18.84
C VAL A 244 43.30 -11.21 -17.37
N TRP A 245 42.61 -12.30 -17.06
CA TRP A 245 42.28 -12.70 -15.69
C TRP A 245 43.42 -13.41 -14.95
N SER A 246 44.25 -14.21 -15.64
CA SER A 246 45.32 -14.98 -15.00
C SER A 246 46.49 -14.08 -14.55
N SER A 247 46.83 -14.10 -13.27
CA SER A 247 48.03 -13.44 -12.74
C SER A 247 49.32 -14.22 -12.98
N PHE A 248 49.23 -15.48 -13.44
CA PHE A 248 50.37 -16.33 -13.73
C PHE A 248 50.69 -16.38 -15.23
N ASP A 249 49.66 -16.61 -16.05
CA ASP A 249 49.79 -16.76 -17.51
C ASP A 249 49.32 -15.52 -18.29
N GLY A 250 48.65 -14.58 -17.62
CA GLY A 250 48.04 -13.40 -18.23
C GLY A 250 48.82 -12.11 -17.98
N TYR A 251 48.30 -11.00 -18.52
CA TYR A 251 48.98 -9.70 -18.44
C TYR A 251 49.26 -9.20 -17.01
N PRO A 252 48.34 -9.32 -16.03
CA PRO A 252 48.57 -8.77 -14.69
C PRO A 252 49.84 -9.27 -13.98
N GLY A 253 50.40 -10.42 -14.39
CA GLY A 253 51.61 -11.00 -13.82
C GLY A 253 52.93 -10.39 -14.32
N ASP A 254 52.90 -9.42 -15.23
CA ASP A 254 54.13 -8.86 -15.81
C ASP A 254 55.02 -8.19 -14.76
N SER A 255 56.33 -8.45 -14.85
CA SER A 255 57.32 -7.95 -13.90
C SER A 255 57.37 -6.42 -13.77
N ASP A 256 56.92 -5.67 -14.77
CA ASP A 256 56.88 -4.20 -14.76
C ASP A 256 55.65 -3.61 -14.04
N TYR A 257 54.62 -4.42 -13.75
CA TYR A 257 53.40 -3.96 -13.08
C TYR A 257 53.54 -3.86 -11.56
N ARG A 258 52.68 -3.02 -10.95
CA ARG A 258 52.67 -2.77 -9.50
C ARG A 258 52.42 -4.07 -8.73
N GLU A 259 53.26 -4.36 -7.75
CA GLU A 259 53.10 -5.49 -6.85
C GLU A 259 51.91 -5.26 -5.91
N PHE A 260 50.93 -6.17 -5.95
CA PHE A 260 49.73 -6.07 -5.13
C PHE A 260 50.04 -6.41 -3.66
N TYR A 261 50.92 -7.37 -3.37
CA TYR A 261 51.11 -7.88 -2.01
C TYR A 261 52.14 -7.11 -1.17
N ARG A 262 52.72 -6.02 -1.69
CA ARG A 262 53.76 -5.24 -0.99
C ARG A 262 53.34 -3.79 -0.76
N ASP A 263 52.91 -3.52 0.46
CA ASP A 263 52.43 -2.22 0.93
C ASP A 263 53.35 -1.64 2.01
N ILE A 264 53.49 -0.31 2.06
CA ILE A 264 54.31 0.36 3.10
C ILE A 264 53.83 0.05 4.52
N ALA A 265 52.57 -0.37 4.69
CA ALA A 265 52.02 -0.92 5.92
C ALA A 265 52.89 -2.02 6.53
N TYR A 266 53.68 -2.76 5.74
CA TYR A 266 54.53 -3.85 6.22
C TYR A 266 56.03 -3.54 6.11
N ASP A 267 56.43 -2.58 5.26
CA ASP A 267 57.83 -2.17 5.11
C ASP A 267 58.28 -1.17 6.21
N ARG A 268 57.35 -0.46 6.87
CA ARG A 268 57.68 0.58 7.87
C ARG A 268 57.71 0.05 9.29
N ASP A 269 58.54 0.66 10.14
CA ASP A 269 58.54 0.39 11.57
C ASP A 269 57.17 0.64 12.21
N TRP A 270 56.82 -0.19 13.19
CA TRP A 270 55.49 -0.17 13.79
C TRP A 270 55.16 1.19 14.42
N ASP A 271 56.05 1.75 15.25
CA ASP A 271 55.79 3.02 15.93
C ASP A 271 55.61 4.19 14.94
N TYR A 272 56.25 4.09 13.78
CA TYR A 272 56.11 5.08 12.71
C TYR A 272 54.76 4.96 12.00
N ILE A 273 54.33 3.76 11.62
CA ILE A 273 53.12 3.56 10.81
C ILE A 273 51.85 3.42 11.64
N LYS A 274 51.95 3.07 12.93
CA LYS A 274 50.84 2.84 13.87
C LYS A 274 49.69 3.86 13.79
N PRO A 275 49.92 5.18 13.67
CA PRO A 275 48.82 6.15 13.53
C PRO A 275 47.91 5.93 12.31
N PHE A 276 48.39 5.18 11.30
CA PHE A 276 47.69 4.87 10.05
C PHE A 276 47.15 3.43 10.00
N MET A 277 47.38 2.63 11.04
CA MET A 277 46.97 1.22 11.15
C MET A 277 45.61 1.06 11.86
N HIS A 278 45.18 -0.18 12.09
CA HIS A 278 43.87 -0.44 12.69
C HIS A 278 43.87 0.00 14.16
N ALA A 279 42.72 0.47 14.65
CA ALA A 279 42.59 0.94 16.04
C ALA A 279 42.88 -0.16 17.07
N GLU A 280 42.66 -1.43 16.70
CA GLU A 280 42.95 -2.60 17.54
C GLU A 280 44.43 -3.04 17.50
N GLY A 281 45.30 -2.33 16.77
CA GLY A 281 46.76 -2.51 16.88
C GLY A 281 47.37 -3.59 15.98
N PHE A 282 46.80 -3.83 14.79
CA PHE A 282 47.41 -4.68 13.75
C PHE A 282 47.57 -3.94 12.43
N ARG A 283 48.47 -4.46 11.57
CA ARG A 283 48.79 -3.88 10.25
C ARG A 283 47.74 -4.25 9.20
N TYR A 284 47.47 -3.32 8.29
CA TYR A 284 46.66 -3.56 7.09
C TYR A 284 47.13 -2.61 5.98
N ASP A 285 47.01 -3.03 4.71
CA ASP A 285 47.38 -2.24 3.52
C ASP A 285 46.86 -0.80 3.57
N THR A 286 47.77 0.15 3.34
CA THR A 286 47.47 1.58 3.23
C THR A 286 47.00 2.00 1.85
N GLY A 287 47.20 1.15 0.83
CA GLY A 287 47.00 1.47 -0.58
C GLY A 287 48.22 2.13 -1.22
N VAL A 288 49.28 2.41 -0.46
CA VAL A 288 50.54 2.98 -0.97
C VAL A 288 51.53 1.84 -1.20
N LYS A 289 51.59 1.38 -2.45
CA LYS A 289 52.40 0.23 -2.88
C LYS A 289 53.52 0.70 -3.80
N LEU A 290 54.77 0.55 -3.36
CA LEU A 290 55.94 1.21 -3.98
C LEU A 290 56.76 0.30 -4.90
N TYR A 291 56.40 -0.98 -5.01
CA TYR A 291 57.19 -1.98 -5.70
C TYR A 291 56.46 -2.55 -6.92
N ARG A 292 57.23 -3.10 -7.85
CA ARG A 292 56.73 -3.88 -9.00
C ARG A 292 56.87 -5.38 -8.73
N ILE A 293 56.23 -6.21 -9.55
CA ILE A 293 56.23 -7.67 -9.41
C ILE A 293 57.66 -8.24 -9.49
N THR A 294 58.55 -7.69 -10.33
CA THR A 294 59.98 -8.06 -10.49
C THR A 294 60.24 -9.49 -11.00
N GLY A 295 59.32 -10.43 -10.80
CA GLY A 295 59.44 -11.86 -11.07
C GLY A 295 59.30 -12.69 -9.78
N SER A 296 59.63 -13.97 -9.86
CA SER A 296 59.61 -14.91 -8.71
C SER A 296 60.84 -14.71 -7.81
N THR A 297 60.93 -13.57 -7.14
CA THR A 297 61.99 -13.22 -6.18
C THR A 297 61.41 -12.56 -4.93
N ASP A 298 62.06 -12.78 -3.78
CA ASP A 298 61.72 -12.13 -2.51
C ASP A 298 62.14 -10.65 -2.50
N THR A 299 63.14 -10.28 -3.31
CA THR A 299 63.62 -8.89 -3.40
C THR A 299 62.92 -8.16 -4.55
N LYS A 300 61.83 -7.46 -4.23
CA LYS A 300 61.12 -6.63 -5.23
C LYS A 300 61.83 -5.29 -5.46
N GLU A 301 61.78 -4.82 -6.69
CA GLU A 301 62.30 -3.51 -7.13
C GLU A 301 61.22 -2.43 -7.11
N PHE A 302 61.65 -1.15 -7.10
CA PHE A 302 60.72 -0.03 -7.12
C PHE A 302 59.86 -0.01 -8.38
N TYR A 303 58.60 0.37 -8.21
CA TYR A 303 57.65 0.53 -9.29
C TYR A 303 58.06 1.69 -10.21
N ASN A 304 57.99 1.48 -11.53
CA ASN A 304 58.22 2.54 -12.52
C ASN A 304 56.99 2.69 -13.41
N ARG A 305 56.23 3.76 -13.17
CA ARG A 305 54.98 4.04 -13.89
C ARG A 305 55.18 4.18 -15.40
N ILE A 306 56.31 4.73 -15.87
CA ILE A 306 56.56 4.91 -17.31
C ILE A 306 56.70 3.56 -18.01
N ASN A 307 57.48 2.65 -17.42
CA ASN A 307 57.65 1.30 -17.94
C ASN A 307 56.33 0.52 -17.91
N ALA A 308 55.60 0.62 -16.80
CA ALA A 308 54.30 -0.02 -16.65
C ALA A 308 53.28 0.46 -17.70
N MET A 309 53.23 1.75 -18.01
CA MET A 309 52.36 2.29 -19.08
C MET A 309 52.79 1.83 -20.47
N LYS A 310 54.09 1.79 -20.76
CA LYS A 310 54.60 1.22 -22.01
C LYS A 310 54.17 -0.25 -22.14
N LYS A 311 54.28 -1.02 -21.06
CA LYS A 311 53.86 -2.42 -21.01
C LYS A 311 52.36 -2.59 -21.22
N ALA A 312 51.53 -1.77 -20.55
CA ALA A 312 50.07 -1.76 -20.74
C ALA A 312 49.68 -1.52 -22.21
N LYS A 313 50.39 -0.63 -22.90
CA LYS A 313 50.20 -0.41 -24.34
C LYS A 313 50.67 -1.58 -25.21
N GLU A 314 51.79 -2.23 -24.87
CA GLU A 314 52.23 -3.45 -25.57
C GLU A 314 51.18 -4.58 -25.42
N HIS A 315 50.63 -4.75 -24.22
CA HIS A 315 49.58 -5.73 -23.93
C HIS A 315 48.24 -5.41 -24.58
N SER A 316 47.86 -4.13 -24.71
CA SER A 316 46.64 -3.75 -25.44
C SER A 316 46.77 -4.11 -26.93
N ILE A 317 47.92 -3.81 -27.55
CA ILE A 317 48.20 -4.17 -28.96
C ILE A 317 48.17 -5.70 -29.14
N HIS A 318 48.77 -6.45 -28.22
CA HIS A 318 48.74 -7.91 -28.27
C HIS A 318 47.31 -8.45 -28.17
N PHE A 319 46.53 -7.95 -27.21
CA PHE A 319 45.14 -8.36 -27.03
C PHE A 319 44.27 -8.06 -28.26
N THR A 320 44.42 -6.87 -28.84
CA THR A 320 43.74 -6.48 -30.08
C THR A 320 44.09 -7.39 -31.26
N LYS A 321 45.35 -7.85 -31.37
CA LYS A 321 45.75 -8.84 -32.38
C LYS A 321 45.09 -10.20 -32.14
N LEU A 322 44.95 -10.63 -30.89
CA LEU A 322 44.25 -11.88 -30.55
C LEU A 322 42.77 -11.82 -30.93
N ILE A 323 42.09 -10.70 -30.63
CA ILE A 323 40.70 -10.46 -31.04
C ILE A 323 40.57 -10.58 -32.56
N LYS A 324 41.42 -9.86 -33.32
CA LYS A 324 41.40 -9.91 -34.79
C LYS A 324 41.64 -11.29 -35.34
N LYS A 325 42.60 -12.02 -34.80
CA LYS A 325 42.87 -13.40 -35.19
C LYS A 325 41.63 -14.28 -34.96
N HIS A 326 40.95 -14.09 -33.83
CA HIS A 326 39.75 -14.84 -33.50
C HIS A 326 38.58 -14.51 -34.44
N LEU A 327 38.37 -13.22 -34.74
CA LEU A 327 37.36 -12.77 -35.72
C LEU A 327 37.67 -13.31 -37.13
N HIS A 328 38.93 -13.23 -37.56
CA HIS A 328 39.37 -13.74 -38.86
C HIS A 328 39.09 -15.24 -39.03
N ASN A 329 39.35 -16.03 -37.99
CA ASN A 329 39.06 -17.47 -37.99
C ASN A 329 37.56 -17.80 -38.13
N HIS A 330 36.67 -16.83 -37.92
CA HIS A 330 35.22 -16.98 -37.99
C HIS A 330 34.57 -16.09 -39.07
N GLU A 331 35.36 -15.59 -40.03
CA GLU A 331 34.89 -14.73 -41.13
C GLU A 331 33.76 -15.34 -41.98
N GLY A 332 33.68 -16.67 -42.03
CA GLY A 332 32.61 -17.39 -42.73
C GLY A 332 31.23 -17.29 -42.08
N GLN A 333 31.12 -16.78 -40.85
CA GLN A 333 29.85 -16.66 -40.12
C GLN A 333 29.25 -15.25 -40.26
N SER A 334 28.49 -15.05 -41.33
CA SER A 334 27.90 -13.75 -41.66
C SER A 334 26.52 -13.51 -41.03
N PHE A 335 25.80 -14.56 -40.60
CA PHE A 335 24.43 -14.44 -40.11
C PHE A 335 24.06 -15.57 -39.11
N PRO A 336 23.71 -15.23 -37.86
CA PRO A 336 23.99 -13.95 -37.21
C PRO A 336 25.52 -13.75 -37.11
N PRO A 337 26.03 -12.50 -37.19
CA PRO A 337 27.47 -12.26 -37.19
C PRO A 337 28.16 -12.78 -35.92
N HIS A 338 29.36 -13.32 -36.07
CA HIS A 338 30.13 -13.80 -34.92
C HIS A 338 30.35 -12.70 -33.88
N ILE A 339 30.25 -13.00 -32.58
CA ILE A 339 30.55 -12.05 -31.50
C ILE A 339 31.39 -12.69 -30.40
N ILE A 340 32.44 -11.97 -30.00
CA ILE A 340 33.30 -12.31 -28.88
C ILE A 340 32.88 -11.45 -27.69
N VAL A 341 32.40 -12.06 -26.61
CA VAL A 341 32.08 -11.35 -25.36
C VAL A 341 33.09 -11.72 -24.28
N THR A 342 33.82 -10.73 -23.76
CA THR A 342 34.81 -10.94 -22.69
C THR A 342 34.39 -10.18 -21.43
N PRO A 343 33.76 -10.87 -20.46
CA PRO A 343 33.44 -10.29 -19.18
C PRO A 343 34.63 -10.33 -18.20
N PHE A 344 34.79 -9.29 -17.41
CA PHE A 344 35.78 -9.17 -16.32
C PHE A 344 35.13 -8.61 -15.07
N ASP A 345 35.59 -9.03 -13.89
CA ASP A 345 35.32 -8.28 -12.66
C ASP A 345 35.90 -6.87 -12.81
N ALA A 346 35.15 -5.83 -12.46
CA ALA A 346 35.60 -4.46 -12.64
C ALA A 346 36.85 -4.20 -11.79
N GLU A 347 36.89 -4.77 -10.58
CA GLU A 347 37.96 -4.65 -9.59
C GLU A 347 39.26 -5.34 -10.06
N LEU A 348 39.20 -6.25 -11.05
CA LEU A 348 40.41 -6.71 -11.73
C LEU A 348 41.18 -5.53 -12.32
N LEU A 349 40.46 -4.57 -12.92
CA LEU A 349 41.03 -3.40 -13.56
C LEU A 349 41.21 -2.28 -12.54
N GLY A 350 42.39 -2.22 -11.95
CA GLY A 350 42.84 -1.12 -11.10
C GLY A 350 43.20 -1.59 -9.70
N HIS A 351 42.36 -2.41 -9.08
CA HIS A 351 42.65 -2.92 -7.74
C HIS A 351 43.67 -4.07 -7.79
N TRP A 352 43.30 -5.21 -8.40
CA TRP A 352 44.20 -6.36 -8.54
C TRP A 352 45.31 -6.08 -9.56
N TRP A 353 44.97 -5.46 -10.68
CA TRP A 353 45.92 -5.01 -11.71
C TRP A 353 45.89 -3.50 -11.84
N PHE A 354 46.88 -2.82 -11.26
CA PHE A 354 46.89 -1.36 -11.13
C PHE A 354 46.80 -0.58 -12.44
N GLU A 355 47.42 -1.11 -13.48
CA GLU A 355 47.45 -0.53 -14.83
C GLU A 355 46.27 -0.97 -15.70
N GLY A 356 45.39 -1.84 -15.19
CA GLY A 356 44.24 -2.37 -15.91
C GLY A 356 43.32 -1.29 -16.52
N PRO A 357 43.00 -0.19 -15.82
CA PRO A 357 42.22 0.89 -16.39
C PRO A 357 42.98 1.56 -17.57
N ASP A 358 44.28 1.79 -17.43
CA ASP A 358 45.11 2.36 -18.50
C ASP A 358 45.18 1.43 -19.73
N TRP A 359 45.34 0.12 -19.50
CA TRP A 359 45.26 -0.90 -20.56
C TRP A 359 43.90 -0.89 -21.26
N LEU A 360 42.80 -0.85 -20.51
CA LEU A 360 41.45 -0.80 -21.07
C LEU A 360 41.28 0.44 -21.95
N ASN A 361 41.77 1.59 -21.49
CA ASN A 361 41.75 2.82 -22.28
C ASN A 361 42.48 2.66 -23.62
N TYR A 362 43.64 2.00 -23.63
CA TYR A 362 44.34 1.71 -24.87
C TYR A 362 43.53 0.77 -25.77
N VAL A 363 42.98 -0.32 -25.24
CA VAL A 363 42.15 -1.27 -26.02
C VAL A 363 40.95 -0.58 -26.67
N LEU A 364 40.24 0.29 -25.94
CA LEU A 364 39.05 0.99 -26.45
C LEU A 364 39.37 2.05 -27.51
N ASN A 365 40.59 2.58 -27.52
CA ASN A 365 41.06 3.59 -28.47
C ASN A 365 41.94 3.03 -29.59
N GLU A 366 42.10 1.70 -29.70
CA GLU A 366 42.79 1.08 -30.83
C GLU A 366 41.92 1.19 -32.08
N ASP A 367 42.32 2.05 -33.03
CA ASP A 367 41.59 2.34 -34.28
C ASP A 367 41.16 1.09 -35.04
N CYS A 368 41.98 0.05 -34.92
CA CYS A 368 41.84 -1.16 -35.69
C CYS A 368 40.70 -2.07 -35.20
N LEU A 369 40.08 -1.78 -34.04
CA LEU A 369 38.85 -2.41 -33.53
C LEU A 369 37.60 -1.55 -33.74
N ASN A 370 37.73 -0.36 -34.37
CA ASN A 370 36.63 0.61 -34.45
C ASN A 370 35.37 0.02 -35.08
N GLU A 371 35.49 -0.75 -36.15
CA GLU A 371 34.34 -1.33 -36.85
C GLU A 371 33.76 -2.57 -36.13
N ASN A 372 34.53 -3.23 -35.26
CA ASN A 372 34.14 -4.50 -34.63
C ASN A 372 33.53 -4.35 -33.24
N LEU A 373 33.86 -3.31 -32.48
CA LEU A 373 33.40 -3.20 -31.09
C LEU A 373 31.90 -2.84 -31.03
N ILE A 374 31.16 -3.58 -30.19
CA ILE A 374 29.70 -3.44 -30.02
C ILE A 374 29.32 -3.74 -28.56
N THR A 375 28.23 -3.16 -28.08
CA THR A 375 27.61 -3.61 -26.82
C THR A 375 26.65 -4.76 -27.08
N PRO A 376 26.37 -5.63 -26.09
CA PRO A 376 25.38 -6.69 -26.24
C PRO A 376 23.99 -6.13 -26.56
N GLU A 377 23.67 -4.95 -26.04
CA GLU A 377 22.40 -4.27 -26.32
C GLU A 377 22.30 -3.81 -27.79
N GLU A 378 23.36 -3.22 -28.32
CA GLU A 378 23.40 -2.81 -29.73
C GLU A 378 23.44 -4.02 -30.68
N TYR A 379 24.10 -5.11 -30.27
CA TYR A 379 24.07 -6.37 -31.02
C TYR A 379 22.64 -6.93 -31.09
N LEU A 380 21.94 -6.95 -29.95
CA LEU A 380 20.54 -7.35 -29.88
C LEU A 380 19.68 -6.48 -30.82
N ASP A 381 19.82 -5.16 -30.79
CA ASP A 381 19.03 -4.26 -31.63
C ASP A 381 19.27 -4.47 -33.13
N ARG A 382 20.50 -4.81 -33.53
CA ARG A 382 20.87 -5.03 -34.92
C ARG A 382 20.47 -6.41 -35.46
N HIS A 383 20.52 -7.45 -34.63
CA HIS A 383 20.48 -8.84 -35.10
C HIS A 383 19.36 -9.69 -34.46
N TYR A 384 18.38 -9.09 -33.77
CA TYR A 384 17.35 -9.84 -33.03
C TYR A 384 16.52 -10.83 -33.87
N GLN A 385 16.44 -10.66 -35.19
CA GLN A 385 15.66 -11.54 -36.08
C GLN A 385 16.39 -12.84 -36.45
N ASP A 386 17.69 -12.90 -36.14
CA ASP A 386 18.64 -13.82 -36.81
C ASP A 386 19.15 -14.88 -35.84
N ILE A 387 18.51 -15.02 -34.69
CA ILE A 387 19.02 -15.73 -33.52
C ILE A 387 18.20 -16.98 -33.26
N GLU A 388 18.89 -18.10 -33.14
CA GLU A 388 18.28 -19.40 -32.86
C GLU A 388 17.76 -19.47 -31.42
N THR A 389 16.71 -20.26 -31.20
CA THR A 389 16.20 -20.55 -29.86
C THR A 389 16.61 -21.95 -29.44
N ALA A 390 17.20 -22.10 -28.25
CA ALA A 390 17.59 -23.40 -27.72
C ALA A 390 17.41 -23.46 -26.19
N HIS A 391 17.24 -24.68 -25.66
CA HIS A 391 17.22 -24.94 -24.23
C HIS A 391 18.64 -25.05 -23.70
N VAL A 392 18.90 -24.41 -22.56
CA VAL A 392 20.22 -24.41 -21.91
C VAL A 392 20.08 -25.00 -20.52
N SER A 393 20.96 -25.95 -20.20
CA SER A 393 21.00 -26.60 -18.88
C SER A 393 21.62 -25.69 -17.80
N PHE A 394 21.56 -26.12 -16.55
CA PHE A 394 22.26 -25.44 -15.47
C PHE A 394 23.75 -25.23 -15.82
N ASN A 395 24.22 -24.00 -15.67
CA ASN A 395 25.60 -23.60 -15.93
C ASN A 395 25.97 -22.39 -15.07
N THR A 396 27.27 -22.16 -14.90
CA THR A 396 27.85 -20.98 -14.24
C THR A 396 29.26 -20.80 -14.76
N TRP A 397 29.83 -19.61 -14.59
CA TRP A 397 31.22 -19.35 -14.94
C TRP A 397 32.24 -19.83 -13.88
N GLY A 398 31.76 -20.50 -12.82
CA GLY A 398 32.55 -21.03 -11.71
C GLY A 398 33.37 -22.28 -12.04
N ARG A 399 33.90 -22.94 -11.01
CA ARG A 399 34.79 -24.11 -11.15
C ARG A 399 34.13 -25.19 -12.03
N LYS A 400 34.80 -25.56 -13.13
CA LYS A 400 34.35 -26.55 -14.13
C LYS A 400 33.01 -26.23 -14.80
N GLY A 401 32.49 -25.01 -14.69
CA GLY A 401 31.19 -24.64 -15.23
C GLY A 401 30.00 -24.95 -14.32
N TYR A 402 30.24 -25.40 -13.08
CA TYR A 402 29.19 -25.88 -12.16
C TYR A 402 29.23 -25.19 -10.80
N GLY A 403 28.21 -25.44 -9.98
CA GLY A 403 27.99 -24.76 -8.69
C GLY A 403 28.83 -25.24 -7.51
N GLU A 404 29.94 -25.96 -7.73
CA GLU A 404 30.78 -26.57 -6.68
C GLU A 404 31.35 -25.53 -5.70
N VAL A 405 31.58 -24.29 -6.16
CA VAL A 405 32.06 -23.18 -5.30
C VAL A 405 31.00 -22.79 -4.27
N TRP A 406 29.73 -22.75 -4.65
CA TRP A 406 28.66 -22.26 -3.77
C TRP A 406 27.97 -23.38 -2.98
N LEU A 407 28.05 -24.63 -3.44
CA LEU A 407 27.54 -25.80 -2.74
C LEU A 407 28.58 -26.92 -2.67
N ASN A 408 29.24 -27.04 -1.53
CA ASN A 408 30.16 -28.11 -1.17
C ASN A 408 30.15 -28.40 0.34
N GLN A 409 31.06 -29.25 0.81
CA GLN A 409 31.11 -29.67 2.21
C GLN A 409 31.33 -28.49 3.19
N LYS A 410 32.04 -27.44 2.79
CA LYS A 410 32.35 -26.29 3.67
C LYS A 410 31.16 -25.36 3.90
N ASN A 411 30.27 -25.21 2.91
CA ASN A 411 29.18 -24.22 2.92
C ASN A 411 27.76 -24.83 2.82
N SER A 412 27.62 -26.14 2.58
CA SER A 412 26.31 -26.81 2.47
C SER A 412 25.38 -26.62 3.68
N TRP A 413 25.94 -26.40 4.87
CA TRP A 413 25.19 -26.17 6.11
C TRP A 413 24.28 -24.94 6.05
N VAL A 414 24.58 -23.98 5.18
CA VAL A 414 23.88 -22.70 5.04
C VAL A 414 22.47 -22.90 4.47
N TYR A 415 22.34 -23.77 3.45
CA TYR A 415 21.12 -23.87 2.64
C TYR A 415 19.88 -24.32 3.42
N ARG A 416 20.02 -25.21 4.41
CA ARG A 416 18.87 -25.65 5.22
C ARG A 416 18.18 -24.47 5.92
N TYR A 417 18.96 -23.47 6.33
CA TYR A 417 18.46 -22.28 6.99
C TYR A 417 17.88 -21.30 5.98
N LEU A 418 18.61 -21.01 4.89
CA LEU A 418 18.13 -20.08 3.86
C LEU A 418 16.81 -20.57 3.23
N HIS A 419 16.70 -21.86 2.95
CA HIS A 419 15.48 -22.46 2.40
C HIS A 419 14.33 -22.45 3.41
N GLN A 420 14.59 -22.63 4.70
CA GLN A 420 13.57 -22.49 5.74
C GLN A 420 13.04 -21.05 5.81
N ILE A 421 13.95 -20.08 5.88
CA ILE A 421 13.63 -18.65 5.91
C ILE A 421 12.82 -18.25 4.67
N GLU A 422 13.21 -18.74 3.50
CA GLU A 422 12.55 -18.45 2.24
C GLU A 422 11.09 -18.93 2.21
N ARG A 423 10.83 -20.18 2.63
CA ARG A 423 9.45 -20.70 2.76
C ARG A 423 8.65 -19.93 3.80
N ASP A 424 9.28 -19.61 4.93
CA ASP A 424 8.66 -18.88 6.02
C ASP A 424 8.28 -17.46 5.61
N LEU A 425 9.11 -16.78 4.79
CA LEU A 425 8.79 -15.46 4.25
C LEU A 425 7.54 -15.48 3.38
N VAL A 426 7.40 -16.44 2.46
CA VAL A 426 6.19 -16.60 1.64
C VAL A 426 4.94 -16.73 2.52
N HIS A 427 5.02 -17.57 3.55
CA HIS A 427 3.94 -17.79 4.51
C HIS A 427 3.62 -16.52 5.32
N TYR A 428 4.62 -15.95 6.02
CA TYR A 428 4.40 -14.81 6.91
C TYR A 428 3.96 -13.55 6.17
N VAL A 429 4.49 -13.29 4.98
CA VAL A 429 4.04 -12.14 4.16
C VAL A 429 2.58 -12.33 3.75
N THR A 430 2.22 -13.51 3.26
CA THR A 430 0.84 -13.83 2.84
C THR A 430 -0.16 -13.68 4.00
N GLU A 431 0.20 -14.08 5.22
CA GLU A 431 -0.71 -14.02 6.36
C GLU A 431 -0.77 -12.68 7.08
N ASN A 432 0.32 -11.91 7.08
CA ASN A 432 0.48 -10.76 7.98
C ASN A 432 0.51 -9.40 7.28
N LYS A 433 0.74 -9.36 5.97
CA LYS A 433 0.79 -8.11 5.23
C LYS A 433 -0.50 -7.30 5.38
N GLY A 434 -0.36 -6.00 5.63
CA GLY A 434 -1.47 -5.06 5.77
C GLY A 434 -2.20 -5.10 7.11
N LYS A 435 -1.73 -5.91 8.08
CA LYS A 435 -2.30 -5.93 9.45
C LYS A 435 -2.02 -4.64 10.22
N SER A 436 -0.81 -4.10 10.11
CA SER A 436 -0.42 -2.79 10.64
C SER A 436 0.85 -2.30 9.95
N ILE A 437 1.17 -1.01 10.13
CA ILE A 437 2.39 -0.39 9.58
C ILE A 437 3.64 -1.04 10.17
N GLU A 438 3.62 -1.35 11.47
CA GLU A 438 4.71 -2.00 12.19
C GLU A 438 4.95 -3.42 11.69
N VAL A 439 3.88 -4.19 11.44
CA VAL A 439 3.99 -5.55 10.90
C VAL A 439 4.58 -5.53 9.49
N ASP A 440 4.15 -4.62 8.63
CA ASP A 440 4.72 -4.49 7.28
C ASP A 440 6.20 -4.09 7.33
N ARG A 441 6.59 -3.18 8.24
CA ARG A 441 8.02 -2.85 8.47
C ARG A 441 8.82 -4.06 8.94
N CYS A 442 8.27 -4.85 9.86
CA CYS A 442 8.90 -6.08 10.34
C CYS A 442 9.14 -7.07 9.19
N LEU A 443 8.12 -7.32 8.36
CA LEU A 443 8.23 -8.20 7.19
C LEU A 443 9.28 -7.68 6.19
N LYS A 444 9.29 -6.37 5.90
CA LYS A 444 10.30 -5.77 5.02
C LYS A 444 11.71 -5.97 5.58
N GLN A 445 11.92 -5.80 6.88
CA GLN A 445 13.23 -6.05 7.49
C GLN A 445 13.60 -7.53 7.44
N MET A 446 12.67 -8.46 7.71
CA MET A 446 12.92 -9.90 7.57
C MET A 446 13.39 -10.28 6.16
N VAL A 447 12.81 -9.69 5.12
CA VAL A 447 13.26 -9.90 3.73
C VAL A 447 14.69 -9.38 3.51
N ARG A 448 15.06 -8.23 4.08
CA ARG A 448 16.45 -7.70 3.99
C ARG A 448 17.46 -8.64 4.64
N GLU A 449 17.15 -9.15 5.83
CA GLU A 449 18.03 -10.09 6.53
C GLU A 449 18.23 -11.36 5.70
N TRP A 450 17.16 -11.92 5.13
CA TRP A 450 17.26 -13.06 4.21
C TRP A 450 18.13 -12.74 2.98
N MET A 451 17.86 -11.63 2.29
CA MET A 451 18.64 -11.23 1.12
C MET A 451 20.12 -11.10 1.45
N LEU A 452 20.47 -10.43 2.55
CA LEU A 452 21.87 -10.26 2.98
C LEU A 452 22.53 -11.60 3.32
N ALA A 453 21.78 -12.55 3.88
CA ALA A 453 22.28 -13.91 4.15
C ALA A 453 22.49 -14.75 2.87
N THR A 454 21.75 -14.47 1.78
CA THR A 454 21.80 -15.27 0.53
C THR A 454 22.87 -14.84 -0.47
N SER A 455 23.67 -13.81 -0.17
CA SER A 455 24.73 -13.34 -1.06
C SER A 455 25.71 -14.47 -1.42
N SER A 456 26.06 -14.61 -2.71
CA SER A 456 26.98 -15.66 -3.19
C SER A 456 28.39 -15.49 -2.62
N ASP A 457 28.76 -14.26 -2.29
CA ASP A 457 30.06 -13.87 -1.74
C ASP A 457 30.43 -14.69 -0.51
N TRP A 458 29.46 -14.96 0.37
CA TRP A 458 29.76 -15.67 1.61
C TRP A 458 30.20 -17.11 1.34
N SER A 459 29.50 -17.82 0.45
CA SER A 459 29.90 -19.17 0.05
C SER A 459 31.22 -19.17 -0.71
N PHE A 460 31.47 -18.16 -1.54
CA PHE A 460 32.73 -17.98 -2.27
C PHE A 460 33.93 -17.73 -1.32
N ILE A 461 33.76 -16.85 -0.33
CA ILE A 461 34.77 -16.55 0.70
C ILE A 461 35.08 -17.78 1.55
N ILE A 462 34.05 -18.57 1.91
CA ILE A 462 34.22 -19.83 2.64
C ILE A 462 34.96 -20.88 1.80
N ASP A 463 34.67 -20.99 0.50
CA ASP A 463 35.36 -21.94 -0.38
C ASP A 463 36.85 -21.60 -0.54
N SER A 464 37.15 -20.31 -0.70
CA SER A 464 38.50 -19.76 -0.94
C SER A 464 39.41 -19.67 0.29
N ASP A 465 38.92 -19.99 1.49
CA ASP A 465 39.65 -19.90 2.76
C ASP A 465 40.29 -18.52 3.03
N SER A 466 39.65 -17.44 2.57
CA SER A 466 40.18 -16.07 2.68
C SER A 466 39.74 -15.38 3.98
N ALA A 467 38.46 -15.02 4.09
CA ALA A 467 37.86 -14.37 5.25
C ALA A 467 36.71 -15.21 5.83
N THR A 468 36.96 -16.53 5.98
CA THR A 468 35.94 -17.54 6.32
C THR A 468 35.20 -17.23 7.62
N ASP A 469 35.87 -16.75 8.67
CA ASP A 469 35.22 -16.39 9.93
C ASP A 469 34.26 -15.22 9.77
N TYR A 470 34.64 -14.20 9.00
CA TYR A 470 33.77 -13.07 8.70
C TYR A 470 32.53 -13.53 7.92
N ALA A 471 32.70 -14.28 6.83
CA ALA A 471 31.58 -14.78 6.03
C ALA A 471 30.62 -15.67 6.87
N ASN A 472 31.17 -16.58 7.68
CA ASN A 472 30.37 -17.41 8.59
C ASN A 472 29.58 -16.56 9.59
N ASN A 473 30.21 -15.54 10.17
CA ASN A 473 29.56 -14.65 11.13
C ASN A 473 28.47 -13.81 10.47
N ARG A 474 28.70 -13.29 9.25
CA ARG A 474 27.70 -12.53 8.48
C ARG A 474 26.45 -13.36 8.19
N ILE A 475 26.62 -14.60 7.72
CA ILE A 475 25.49 -15.51 7.49
C ILE A 475 24.72 -15.75 8.79
N LYS A 476 25.42 -16.11 9.88
CA LYS A 476 24.81 -16.41 11.19
C LYS A 476 24.11 -15.20 11.79
N GLU A 477 24.69 -14.02 11.65
CA GLU A 477 24.13 -12.76 12.13
C GLU A 477 22.78 -12.50 11.47
N HIS A 478 22.73 -12.49 10.14
CA HIS A 478 21.48 -12.24 9.41
C HIS A 478 20.41 -13.31 9.67
N ILE A 479 20.80 -14.58 9.80
CA ILE A 479 19.86 -15.64 10.23
C ILE A 479 19.33 -15.38 11.65
N THR A 480 20.19 -15.03 12.59
CA THR A 480 19.79 -14.76 13.99
C THR A 480 18.85 -13.54 14.07
N ARG A 481 19.15 -12.49 13.30
CA ARG A 481 18.32 -11.29 13.21
C ARG A 481 16.95 -11.58 12.62
N TYR A 482 16.90 -12.40 11.56
CA TYR A 482 15.64 -12.90 11.02
C TYR A 482 14.83 -13.64 12.08
N GLU A 483 15.43 -14.58 12.83
CA GLU A 483 14.71 -15.35 13.86
C GLU A 483 14.21 -14.46 15.00
N ASN A 484 14.95 -13.42 15.37
CA ASN A 484 14.51 -12.43 16.35
C ASN A 484 13.26 -11.67 15.86
N LEU A 485 13.27 -11.19 14.61
CA LEU A 485 12.12 -10.51 14.00
C LEU A 485 10.91 -11.44 13.86
N ARG A 486 11.14 -12.68 13.43
CA ARG A 486 10.12 -13.74 13.35
C ARG A 486 9.49 -14.00 14.73
N THR A 487 10.30 -14.09 15.78
CA THR A 487 9.81 -14.27 17.15
C THR A 487 8.97 -13.09 17.64
N LEU A 488 9.37 -11.86 17.29
CA LEU A 488 8.59 -10.65 17.60
C LEU A 488 7.25 -10.64 16.85
N LEU A 489 7.24 -11.04 15.58
CA LEU A 489 6.05 -11.14 14.75
C LEU A 489 5.05 -12.17 15.30
N ILE A 490 5.51 -13.39 15.61
CA ILE A 490 4.67 -14.48 16.14
C ILE A 490 4.06 -14.12 17.50
N ASN A 491 4.84 -13.47 18.37
CA ASN A 491 4.38 -13.09 19.70
C ASN A 491 3.58 -11.78 19.73
N GLU A 492 3.32 -11.16 18.57
CA GLU A 492 2.65 -9.86 18.45
C GLU A 492 3.33 -8.74 19.28
N LYS A 493 4.66 -8.81 19.41
CA LYS A 493 5.50 -7.87 20.18
C LYS A 493 6.27 -6.88 19.30
N VAL A 494 5.84 -6.72 18.05
CA VAL A 494 6.48 -5.78 17.11
C VAL A 494 6.24 -4.36 17.59
N SER A 495 7.32 -3.61 17.86
CA SER A 495 7.25 -2.21 18.29
C SER A 495 8.06 -1.29 17.38
N HIS A 496 7.62 -0.04 17.28
CA HIS A 496 8.28 0.96 16.45
C HIS A 496 9.76 1.17 16.82
N GLU A 497 10.07 1.25 18.12
CA GLU A 497 11.42 1.50 18.62
C GLU A 497 12.41 0.37 18.29
N LEU A 498 11.99 -0.88 18.46
CA LEU A 498 12.81 -2.05 18.14
C LEU A 498 13.10 -2.11 16.64
N LEU A 499 12.07 -1.94 15.80
CA LEU A 499 12.23 -1.99 14.35
C LEU A 499 13.18 -0.91 13.84
N THR A 500 13.06 0.32 14.35
CA THR A 500 13.98 1.41 13.99
C THR A 500 15.43 1.08 14.31
N LYS A 501 15.69 0.33 15.40
CA LYS A 501 17.05 -0.16 15.71
C LYS A 501 17.53 -1.19 14.69
N PHE A 502 16.72 -2.20 14.37
CA PHE A 502 17.07 -3.23 13.37
C PHE A 502 17.35 -2.60 12.00
N GLU A 503 16.47 -1.70 11.54
CA GLU A 503 16.58 -1.00 10.25
C GLU A 503 17.84 -0.11 10.18
N ALA A 504 18.23 0.53 11.29
CA ALA A 504 19.42 1.40 11.32
C ALA A 504 20.75 0.64 11.28
N GLU A 505 20.77 -0.60 11.76
CA GLU A 505 21.97 -1.45 11.77
C GLU A 505 22.31 -1.91 10.33
N PHE A 506 21.32 -2.42 9.57
CA PHE A 506 21.48 -2.78 8.16
C PHE A 506 20.41 -2.11 7.28
N PRO A 507 20.63 -0.84 6.86
CA PRO A 507 19.69 -0.07 6.04
C PRO A 507 19.79 -0.46 4.55
N PHE A 508 19.82 -1.75 4.26
CA PHE A 508 19.99 -2.29 2.92
C PHE A 508 18.66 -2.26 2.15
N ILE A 509 18.61 -1.56 1.01
CA ILE A 509 17.42 -1.32 0.17
C ILE A 509 16.26 -0.69 0.97
N LYS A 510 16.02 0.59 0.69
CA LYS A 510 14.97 1.35 1.38
C LYS A 510 13.56 0.79 1.16
N GLU A 511 13.21 0.44 -0.07
CA GLU A 511 11.87 -0.03 -0.43
C GLU A 511 11.88 -1.52 -0.77
N ILE A 512 11.23 -2.32 0.07
CA ILE A 512 10.99 -3.74 -0.17
C ILE A 512 9.54 -3.94 -0.62
N ASN A 513 9.37 -4.56 -1.78
CA ASN A 513 8.07 -4.93 -2.33
C ASN A 513 7.63 -6.31 -1.82
N LEU A 514 6.78 -6.32 -0.79
CA LEU A 514 6.23 -7.55 -0.22
C LEU A 514 5.28 -8.30 -1.17
N ASN A 515 4.73 -7.67 -2.22
CA ASN A 515 3.85 -8.38 -3.16
C ASN A 515 4.55 -9.53 -3.88
N VAL A 516 5.88 -9.50 -4.01
CA VAL A 516 6.63 -10.55 -4.72
C VAL A 516 6.54 -11.91 -4.04
N PHE A 517 6.23 -11.94 -2.75
CA PHE A 517 6.09 -13.16 -1.95
C PHE A 517 4.63 -13.68 -1.88
N ILE A 518 3.69 -13.01 -2.57
CA ILE A 518 2.30 -13.43 -2.64
C ILE A 518 2.09 -14.05 -4.01
N SER A 519 1.85 -15.36 -4.07
CA SER A 519 1.60 -16.01 -5.36
C SER A 519 0.24 -15.59 -5.93
N LYS A 520 0.01 -15.77 -7.24
CA LYS A 520 -1.34 -15.55 -7.83
C LYS A 520 -2.42 -16.42 -7.18
N HIS A 521 -2.04 -17.60 -6.67
CA HIS A 521 -2.95 -18.45 -5.90
C HIS A 521 -3.25 -17.82 -4.53
N ASP A 522 -2.24 -17.29 -3.85
CA ASP A 522 -2.41 -16.58 -2.58
C ASP A 522 -3.20 -15.29 -2.78
N GLU A 523 -2.97 -14.52 -3.84
CA GLU A 523 -3.82 -13.40 -4.22
C GLU A 523 -5.24 -13.88 -4.50
N TYR A 524 -5.45 -14.98 -5.22
CA TYR A 524 -6.78 -15.56 -5.42
C TYR A 524 -7.43 -15.97 -4.10
N VAL A 525 -6.69 -16.60 -3.18
CA VAL A 525 -7.20 -17.06 -1.88
C VAL A 525 -7.42 -15.89 -0.92
N ILE A 526 -6.52 -14.91 -0.88
CA ILE A 526 -6.66 -13.65 -0.14
C ILE A 526 -7.83 -12.88 -0.72
N ASN A 527 -7.92 -12.69 -2.02
CA ASN A 527 -9.06 -12.05 -2.67
C ASN A 527 -10.34 -12.85 -2.46
N LYS A 528 -10.30 -14.18 -2.36
CA LYS A 528 -11.50 -14.99 -2.07
C LYS A 528 -11.87 -14.94 -0.58
N LYS A 529 -10.90 -14.88 0.34
CA LYS A 529 -11.08 -14.71 1.80
C LYS A 529 -11.51 -13.28 2.15
N GLN A 530 -10.92 -12.28 1.47
CA GLN A 530 -11.29 -10.87 1.52
C GLN A 530 -12.62 -10.65 0.80
N ASN A 531 -12.91 -11.24 -0.36
CA ASN A 531 -14.25 -11.19 -0.95
C ASN A 531 -15.28 -11.98 -0.12
N LYS A 532 -14.85 -12.93 0.73
CA LYS A 532 -15.70 -13.51 1.79
C LYS A 532 -15.84 -12.60 3.02
N LYS A 533 -14.92 -11.66 3.26
CA LYS A 533 -14.91 -10.71 4.41
C LYS A 533 -15.37 -9.28 4.06
N ASN A 534 -15.30 -8.89 2.80
CA ASN A 534 -15.52 -7.57 2.18
C ASN A 534 -16.33 -7.72 0.89
N LYS A 535 -17.31 -8.63 0.86
CA LYS A 535 -18.41 -8.40 -0.07
C LYS A 535 -19.14 -7.17 0.46
N LYS A 536 -19.09 -6.03 -0.26
CA LYS A 536 -20.04 -4.95 0.02
C LYS A 536 -21.43 -5.59 -0.05
N ILE A 537 -22.16 -5.57 1.06
CA ILE A 537 -23.52 -6.11 1.07
C ILE A 537 -24.34 -5.17 0.19
N THR A 538 -24.82 -5.66 -0.95
CA THR A 538 -25.72 -4.89 -1.83
C THR A 538 -27.16 -5.05 -1.33
N VAL A 539 -27.70 -4.00 -0.74
CA VAL A 539 -29.01 -3.97 -0.10
C VAL A 539 -30.03 -3.36 -1.06
N LEU A 540 -31.09 -4.11 -1.37
CA LEU A 540 -32.30 -3.59 -2.00
C LEU A 540 -33.23 -3.06 -0.91
N MET A 541 -33.36 -1.74 -0.79
CA MET A 541 -34.32 -1.09 0.11
C MET A 541 -35.62 -0.77 -0.63
N LEU A 542 -36.73 -1.28 -0.12
CA LEU A 542 -38.07 -0.99 -0.65
C LEU A 542 -38.80 -0.07 0.32
N VAL A 543 -39.23 1.09 -0.18
CA VAL A 543 -40.01 2.07 0.58
C VAL A 543 -40.96 2.79 -0.36
N TRP A 544 -42.12 3.26 0.10
CA TRP A 544 -43.05 4.02 -0.76
C TRP A 544 -42.76 5.54 -0.77
N GLU A 545 -42.18 6.08 0.32
CA GLU A 545 -41.78 7.48 0.46
C GLU A 545 -40.28 7.64 0.75
N PHE A 546 -39.62 8.52 0.00
CA PHE A 546 -38.20 8.86 0.12
C PHE A 546 -37.99 10.31 -0.37
N PRO A 547 -36.98 11.06 0.11
CA PRO A 547 -36.79 12.44 -0.32
C PRO A 547 -36.77 12.61 -1.86
N PRO A 548 -37.45 13.63 -2.39
CA PRO A 548 -38.05 14.78 -1.68
C PRO A 548 -39.48 14.54 -1.16
N MET A 549 -40.09 13.37 -1.39
CA MET A 549 -41.44 13.08 -0.88
C MET A 549 -41.40 12.86 0.64
N LEU A 550 -42.00 13.79 1.38
CA LEU A 550 -42.05 13.80 2.84
C LEU A 550 -43.50 13.81 3.33
N VAL A 551 -44.11 12.62 3.52
CA VAL A 551 -45.46 12.48 4.08
C VAL A 551 -45.40 12.24 5.60
N GLY A 552 -44.39 11.50 6.07
CA GLY A 552 -44.16 11.22 7.48
C GLY A 552 -42.69 11.09 7.87
N GLY A 553 -42.45 10.55 9.06
CA GLY A 553 -41.09 10.30 9.58
C GLY A 553 -40.38 9.12 8.92
N LEU A 554 -41.09 8.29 8.14
CA LEU A 554 -40.54 7.14 7.45
C LEU A 554 -39.52 7.56 6.38
N SER A 555 -39.87 8.53 5.53
CA SER A 555 -38.97 9.04 4.48
C SER A 555 -37.63 9.52 5.06
N ARG A 556 -37.66 10.28 6.16
CA ARG A 556 -36.45 10.70 6.89
C ARG A 556 -35.67 9.51 7.46
N HIS A 557 -36.35 8.58 8.13
CA HIS A 557 -35.70 7.40 8.69
C HIS A 557 -34.93 6.62 7.62
N VAL A 558 -35.57 6.32 6.49
CA VAL A 558 -34.96 5.50 5.43
C VAL A 558 -33.79 6.24 4.78
N TYR A 559 -33.90 7.54 4.56
CA TYR A 559 -32.79 8.35 4.07
C TYR A 559 -31.59 8.33 5.03
N ASP A 560 -31.82 8.61 6.31
CA ASP A 560 -30.74 8.69 7.30
C ASP A 560 -30.04 7.33 7.50
N ILE A 561 -30.80 6.22 7.62
CA ILE A 561 -30.20 4.88 7.76
C ILE A 561 -29.46 4.47 6.49
N SER A 562 -29.99 4.78 5.30
CA SER A 562 -29.33 4.47 4.01
C SER A 562 -27.97 5.14 3.94
N LYS A 563 -27.91 6.45 4.24
CA LYS A 563 -26.68 7.23 4.23
C LYS A 563 -25.63 6.66 5.18
N VAL A 564 -26.04 6.24 6.37
CA VAL A 564 -25.10 5.71 7.36
C VAL A 564 -24.67 4.28 7.01
N LEU A 565 -25.53 3.48 6.39
CA LEU A 565 -25.16 2.14 5.91
C LEU A 565 -24.15 2.20 4.76
N VAL A 566 -24.26 3.18 3.86
CA VAL A 566 -23.22 3.44 2.85
C VAL A 566 -21.87 3.73 3.54
N ASN A 567 -21.86 4.56 4.59
CA ASN A 567 -20.66 4.80 5.40
C ASN A 567 -20.14 3.55 6.15
N GLN A 568 -20.95 2.50 6.33
CA GLN A 568 -20.52 1.20 6.86
C GLN A 568 -20.05 0.22 5.77
N GLY A 569 -20.01 0.64 4.50
CA GLY A 569 -19.52 -0.16 3.39
C GLY A 569 -20.60 -0.97 2.66
N CYS A 570 -21.89 -0.75 2.92
CA CYS A 570 -22.97 -1.32 2.12
C CYS A 570 -23.15 -0.54 0.81
N GLU A 571 -23.64 -1.23 -0.22
CA GLU A 571 -24.14 -0.60 -1.45
C GLU A 571 -25.66 -0.57 -1.38
N ILE A 572 -26.27 0.62 -1.39
CA ILE A 572 -27.71 0.77 -1.14
C ILE A 572 -28.44 1.17 -2.41
N HIS A 573 -29.43 0.37 -2.80
CA HIS A 573 -30.38 0.68 -3.86
C HIS A 573 -31.77 0.87 -3.25
N VAL A 574 -32.25 2.11 -3.24
CA VAL A 574 -33.59 2.45 -2.79
C VAL A 574 -34.53 2.45 -3.99
N VAL A 575 -35.59 1.66 -3.93
CA VAL A 575 -36.70 1.71 -4.89
C VAL A 575 -37.90 2.36 -4.20
N THR A 576 -38.38 3.46 -4.78
CA THR A 576 -39.42 4.33 -4.21
C THR A 576 -40.39 4.84 -5.29
N ALA A 577 -41.53 5.39 -4.88
CA ALA A 577 -42.51 5.94 -5.81
C ALA A 577 -41.98 7.18 -6.55
N ALA A 578 -42.38 7.35 -7.80
CA ALA A 578 -42.06 8.53 -8.61
C ALA A 578 -42.61 9.84 -8.03
N VAL A 579 -41.86 10.93 -8.25
CA VAL A 579 -42.21 12.28 -7.82
C VAL A 579 -42.05 13.23 -9.01
N GLU A 580 -43.08 14.02 -9.28
CA GLU A 580 -43.07 14.97 -10.39
C GLU A 580 -41.89 15.97 -10.27
N GLY A 581 -41.18 16.18 -11.38
CA GLY A 581 -40.02 17.09 -11.44
C GLY A 581 -38.69 16.48 -10.98
N HIS A 582 -38.66 15.19 -10.61
CA HIS A 582 -37.44 14.49 -10.18
C HIS A 582 -37.09 13.33 -11.12
N PRO A 583 -35.80 12.99 -11.28
CA PRO A 583 -35.39 11.92 -12.18
C PRO A 583 -35.78 10.53 -11.68
N ASP A 584 -36.05 9.63 -12.64
CA ASP A 584 -36.33 8.21 -12.39
C ASP A 584 -35.14 7.48 -11.74
N TYR A 585 -33.92 7.95 -11.98
CA TYR A 585 -32.70 7.46 -11.33
C TYR A 585 -31.74 8.60 -10.98
N GLU A 586 -31.21 8.58 -9.77
CA GLU A 586 -30.10 9.44 -9.36
C GLU A 586 -29.26 8.81 -8.24
N ILE A 587 -28.09 9.39 -7.99
CA ILE A 587 -27.24 9.05 -6.84
C ILE A 587 -27.30 10.20 -5.84
N MET A 588 -27.92 9.98 -4.68
CA MET A 588 -28.06 10.96 -3.60
C MET A 588 -27.23 10.52 -2.40
N ASP A 589 -26.18 11.27 -2.03
CA ASP A 589 -25.27 10.89 -0.93
C ASP A 589 -24.74 9.45 -1.08
N GLU A 590 -24.31 9.08 -2.28
CA GLU A 590 -23.86 7.72 -2.65
C GLU A 590 -24.94 6.62 -2.56
N ILE A 591 -26.22 6.98 -2.35
CA ILE A 591 -27.36 6.06 -2.40
C ILE A 591 -27.90 6.03 -3.83
N HIS A 592 -28.07 4.85 -4.41
CA HIS A 592 -28.73 4.68 -5.71
C HIS A 592 -30.24 4.75 -5.51
N VAL A 593 -30.88 5.80 -6.00
CA VAL A 593 -32.33 6.03 -5.85
C VAL A 593 -33.04 5.77 -7.18
N HIS A 594 -33.98 4.83 -7.16
CA HIS A 594 -34.79 4.41 -8.30
C HIS A 594 -36.25 4.80 -8.03
N ARG A 595 -36.73 5.80 -8.75
CA ARG A 595 -38.10 6.33 -8.68
C ARG A 595 -38.96 5.68 -9.74
N VAL A 596 -39.89 4.84 -9.28
CA VAL A 596 -40.71 4.01 -10.16
C VAL A 596 -42.11 4.59 -10.30
N GLN A 597 -42.52 4.79 -11.54
CA GLN A 597 -43.86 5.25 -11.87
C GLN A 597 -44.89 4.16 -11.55
N CYS A 598 -45.90 4.51 -10.75
CA CYS A 598 -47.02 3.64 -10.43
C CYS A 598 -47.82 3.30 -11.70
N LEU A 599 -48.23 2.03 -11.89
CA LEU A 599 -48.99 1.61 -13.08
C LEU A 599 -50.37 2.28 -13.17
N GLN A 600 -50.97 2.62 -12.03
CA GLN A 600 -52.24 3.34 -11.94
C GLN A 600 -52.09 4.60 -11.08
N PRO A 601 -51.45 5.68 -11.59
CA PRO A 601 -51.17 6.87 -10.79
C PRO A 601 -52.43 7.68 -10.45
N LYS A 602 -53.56 7.39 -11.11
CA LYS A 602 -54.87 8.04 -10.90
C LYS A 602 -55.90 7.12 -10.21
N ALA A 603 -55.47 6.04 -9.57
CA ALA A 603 -56.39 5.17 -8.84
C ALA A 603 -57.15 5.97 -7.76
N GLU A 604 -58.48 5.81 -7.71
CA GLU A 604 -59.33 6.56 -6.77
C GLU A 604 -59.14 6.13 -5.31
N ASP A 605 -58.76 4.88 -5.09
CA ASP A 605 -58.53 4.31 -3.77
C ASP A 605 -57.04 4.03 -3.51
N PHE A 606 -56.57 4.42 -2.32
CA PHE A 606 -55.17 4.34 -1.91
C PHE A 606 -54.68 2.89 -1.84
N TYR A 607 -55.53 1.94 -1.43
CA TYR A 607 -55.13 0.54 -1.34
C TYR A 607 -54.85 -0.08 -2.72
N HIS A 608 -55.66 0.25 -3.72
CA HIS A 608 -55.43 -0.14 -5.11
C HIS A 608 -54.18 0.52 -5.70
N TRP A 609 -53.96 1.80 -5.40
CA TRP A 609 -52.72 2.50 -5.78
C TRP A 609 -51.47 1.76 -5.26
N VAL A 610 -51.46 1.39 -3.97
CA VAL A 610 -50.37 0.61 -3.35
C VAL A 610 -50.16 -0.72 -4.07
N GLY A 611 -51.23 -1.44 -4.42
CA GLY A 611 -51.14 -2.68 -5.18
C GLY A 611 -50.43 -2.49 -6.52
N SER A 612 -50.80 -1.46 -7.27
CA SER A 612 -50.18 -1.15 -8.58
C SER A 612 -48.73 -0.67 -8.47
N LEU A 613 -48.36 0.01 -7.38
CA LEU A 613 -46.98 0.38 -7.07
C LEU A 613 -46.10 -0.85 -6.81
N ASN A 614 -46.61 -1.85 -6.09
CA ASN A 614 -45.86 -3.07 -5.80
C ASN A 614 -45.56 -3.89 -7.06
N ILE A 615 -46.48 -3.93 -8.03
CA ILE A 615 -46.24 -4.58 -9.31
C ILE A 615 -45.12 -3.85 -10.06
N ALA A 616 -45.17 -2.51 -10.11
CA ALA A 616 -44.14 -1.70 -10.74
C ALA A 616 -42.76 -1.89 -10.08
N PHE A 617 -42.70 -1.92 -8.74
CA PHE A 617 -41.46 -2.18 -8.00
C PHE A 617 -40.90 -3.57 -8.32
N TYR A 618 -41.76 -4.59 -8.34
CA TYR A 618 -41.37 -5.96 -8.66
C TYR A 618 -40.74 -6.04 -10.05
N GLU A 619 -41.41 -5.51 -11.08
CA GLU A 619 -40.91 -5.52 -12.46
C GLU A 619 -39.59 -4.74 -12.61
N HIS A 620 -39.52 -3.55 -12.01
CA HIS A 620 -38.34 -2.70 -12.08
C HIS A 620 -37.12 -3.37 -11.43
N VAL A 621 -37.29 -3.96 -10.24
CA VAL A 621 -36.19 -4.66 -9.56
C VAL A 621 -35.74 -5.89 -10.33
N LEU A 622 -36.65 -6.64 -10.96
CA LEU A 622 -36.24 -7.76 -11.81
C LEU A 622 -35.39 -7.31 -12.98
N GLU A 623 -35.69 -6.18 -13.61
CA GLU A 623 -34.84 -5.62 -14.65
C GLU A 623 -33.47 -5.21 -14.10
N LEU A 624 -33.43 -4.50 -12.96
CA LEU A 624 -32.17 -4.14 -12.29
C LEU A 624 -31.33 -5.37 -11.95
N SER A 625 -31.98 -6.46 -11.52
CA SER A 625 -31.31 -7.69 -11.09
C SER A 625 -30.53 -8.41 -12.20
N LYS A 626 -30.77 -8.06 -13.47
CA LYS A 626 -29.98 -8.57 -14.62
C LYS A 626 -28.56 -8.01 -14.65
N GLY A 627 -28.37 -6.78 -14.15
CA GLY A 627 -27.07 -6.09 -14.11
C GLY A 627 -26.51 -5.93 -12.69
N ILE A 628 -27.36 -5.99 -11.67
CA ILE A 628 -27.01 -5.74 -10.27
C ILE A 628 -27.33 -6.99 -9.45
N ARG A 629 -26.35 -7.50 -8.72
CA ARG A 629 -26.57 -8.61 -7.81
C ARG A 629 -26.90 -8.08 -6.43
N PHE A 630 -28.16 -8.21 -6.02
CA PHE A 630 -28.57 -7.93 -4.64
C PHE A 630 -28.22 -9.09 -3.71
N ASP A 631 -27.88 -8.78 -2.47
CA ASP A 631 -27.60 -9.75 -1.41
C ASP A 631 -28.76 -9.87 -0.42
N ILE A 632 -29.50 -8.79 -0.19
CA ILE A 632 -30.58 -8.75 0.81
C ILE A 632 -31.68 -7.76 0.42
N ILE A 633 -32.91 -8.06 0.82
CA ILE A 633 -34.06 -7.15 0.67
C ILE A 633 -34.39 -6.58 2.05
N HIS A 634 -34.49 -5.26 2.15
CA HIS A 634 -34.96 -4.57 3.35
C HIS A 634 -36.23 -3.77 3.02
N ALA A 635 -37.37 -4.27 3.48
CA ALA A 635 -38.68 -3.68 3.27
C ALA A 635 -39.09 -2.79 4.45
N HIS A 636 -39.60 -1.59 4.16
CA HIS A 636 -40.12 -0.67 5.17
C HIS A 636 -41.65 -0.57 5.10
N ASP A 637 -42.32 -1.09 6.12
CA ASP A 637 -43.79 -1.18 6.29
C ASP A 637 -44.56 -1.98 5.21
N TRP A 638 -45.85 -2.22 5.46
CA TRP A 638 -46.73 -3.05 4.65
C TRP A 638 -46.93 -2.56 3.20
N LEU A 639 -46.68 -1.28 2.94
CA LEU A 639 -46.90 -0.68 1.62
C LEU A 639 -46.01 -1.28 0.52
N VAL A 640 -44.95 -1.99 0.88
CA VAL A 640 -44.06 -2.69 -0.07
C VAL A 640 -44.09 -4.21 0.09
N CYS A 641 -45.07 -4.74 0.86
CA CYS A 641 -45.16 -6.14 1.23
C CYS A 641 -45.18 -7.08 0.03
N VAL A 642 -46.01 -6.77 -0.98
CA VAL A 642 -46.25 -7.67 -2.11
C VAL A 642 -44.99 -7.76 -2.99
N ALA A 643 -44.34 -6.63 -3.27
CA ALA A 643 -43.09 -6.58 -4.01
C ALA A 643 -41.98 -7.30 -3.24
N ALA A 644 -41.82 -7.02 -1.95
CA ALA A 644 -40.79 -7.63 -1.10
C ALA A 644 -40.91 -9.15 -1.05
N LYS A 645 -42.13 -9.67 -0.85
CA LYS A 645 -42.41 -11.11 -0.87
C LYS A 645 -42.12 -11.74 -2.22
N GLY A 646 -42.59 -11.15 -3.30
CA GLY A 646 -42.35 -11.65 -4.66
C GLY A 646 -40.85 -11.72 -4.97
N LEU A 647 -40.12 -10.64 -4.71
CA LEU A 647 -38.69 -10.52 -4.98
C LEU A 647 -37.85 -11.48 -4.13
N LYS A 648 -38.21 -11.66 -2.84
CA LYS A 648 -37.57 -12.64 -1.95
C LYS A 648 -37.55 -14.03 -2.60
N HIS A 649 -38.70 -14.49 -3.09
CA HIS A 649 -38.82 -15.82 -3.70
C HIS A 649 -38.18 -15.88 -5.09
N GLN A 650 -38.38 -14.86 -5.92
CA GLN A 650 -37.88 -14.85 -7.29
C GLN A 650 -36.35 -14.74 -7.37
N LEU A 651 -35.73 -13.97 -6.48
CA LEU A 651 -34.28 -13.76 -6.43
C LEU A 651 -33.57 -14.67 -5.41
N ASN A 652 -34.33 -15.46 -4.63
CA ASN A 652 -33.83 -16.29 -3.53
C ASN A 652 -32.96 -15.50 -2.54
N LEU A 653 -33.49 -14.37 -2.06
CA LEU A 653 -32.78 -13.47 -1.15
C LEU A 653 -33.40 -13.47 0.25
N PRO A 654 -32.61 -13.24 1.31
CA PRO A 654 -33.14 -12.96 2.63
C PRO A 654 -33.97 -11.67 2.62
N LEU A 655 -35.08 -11.68 3.37
CA LEU A 655 -35.96 -10.51 3.54
C LEU A 655 -35.89 -10.03 5.00
N ILE A 656 -35.63 -8.76 5.20
CA ILE A 656 -35.77 -8.07 6.49
C ILE A 656 -36.89 -7.05 6.36
N ALA A 657 -37.70 -6.92 7.39
CA ALA A 657 -38.75 -5.91 7.45
C ALA A 657 -38.54 -4.98 8.64
N THR A 658 -38.66 -3.67 8.43
CA THR A 658 -38.83 -2.70 9.53
C THR A 658 -40.30 -2.29 9.61
N ILE A 659 -40.91 -2.44 10.79
CA ILE A 659 -42.28 -2.00 11.07
C ILE A 659 -42.23 -0.74 11.94
N HIS A 660 -42.70 0.38 11.39
CA HIS A 660 -42.66 1.69 12.06
C HIS A 660 -43.91 1.97 12.88
N ALA A 661 -45.04 1.40 12.50
CA ALA A 661 -46.32 1.49 13.20
C ALA A 661 -47.20 0.34 12.74
N THR A 662 -48.18 -0.06 13.57
CA THR A 662 -49.27 -0.93 13.12
C THR A 662 -50.56 -0.15 12.89
N GLU A 663 -51.43 -0.67 12.02
CA GLU A 663 -52.77 -0.15 11.81
C GLU A 663 -53.64 -0.30 13.07
N TYR A 664 -53.42 -1.38 13.83
CA TYR A 664 -54.04 -1.60 15.13
C TYR A 664 -53.69 -0.46 16.10
N GLY A 665 -52.41 -0.12 16.22
CA GLY A 665 -51.94 0.93 17.13
C GLY A 665 -52.47 2.31 16.77
N ARG A 666 -52.44 2.68 15.48
CA ARG A 666 -52.94 3.98 14.97
C ARG A 666 -54.40 4.22 15.32
N ASN A 667 -55.22 3.19 15.21
CA ASN A 667 -56.67 3.29 15.42
C ASN A 667 -57.12 2.81 16.81
N SER A 668 -56.20 2.31 17.65
CA SER A 668 -56.51 1.65 18.92
C SER A 668 -57.46 0.44 18.74
N GLY A 669 -57.25 -0.34 17.69
CA GLY A 669 -58.10 -1.47 17.31
C GLY A 669 -58.28 -1.57 15.79
N ILE A 670 -58.97 -2.62 15.35
CA ILE A 670 -59.36 -2.84 13.96
C ILE A 670 -60.88 -2.87 13.90
N TYR A 671 -61.47 -1.93 13.17
CA TYR A 671 -62.92 -1.67 13.14
C TYR A 671 -63.51 -1.73 11.73
N THR A 672 -62.70 -1.54 10.69
CA THR A 672 -63.14 -1.55 9.28
C THR A 672 -62.49 -2.67 8.48
N GLN A 673 -63.09 -3.03 7.34
CA GLN A 673 -62.52 -4.03 6.44
C GLN A 673 -61.15 -3.58 5.89
N LEU A 674 -61.02 -2.31 5.50
CA LEU A 674 -59.74 -1.75 5.06
C LEU A 674 -58.65 -1.87 6.13
N GLN A 675 -58.97 -1.55 7.40
CA GLN A 675 -58.02 -1.71 8.51
C GLN A 675 -57.60 -3.17 8.69
N LYS A 676 -58.54 -4.11 8.52
CA LYS A 676 -58.26 -5.56 8.58
C LYS A 676 -57.34 -5.99 7.44
N ASP A 677 -57.55 -5.49 6.23
CA ASP A 677 -56.73 -5.82 5.06
C ASP A 677 -55.30 -5.26 5.20
N ILE A 678 -55.17 -4.02 5.68
CA ILE A 678 -53.87 -3.41 6.00
C ILE A 678 -53.15 -4.21 7.10
N SER A 679 -53.84 -4.51 8.20
CA SER A 679 -53.26 -5.28 9.31
C SER A 679 -52.83 -6.69 8.87
N HIS A 680 -53.58 -7.31 7.95
CA HIS A 680 -53.19 -8.57 7.34
C HIS A 680 -51.90 -8.44 6.50
N LYS A 681 -51.71 -7.32 5.77
CA LYS A 681 -50.47 -7.07 5.01
C LYS A 681 -49.28 -6.77 5.92
N GLU A 682 -49.49 -6.08 7.03
CA GLU A 682 -48.47 -5.92 8.07
C GLU A 682 -48.05 -7.29 8.63
N TRP A 683 -49.02 -8.13 9.00
CA TRP A 683 -48.77 -9.51 9.45
C TRP A 683 -48.01 -10.32 8.39
N GLU A 684 -48.46 -10.30 7.13
CA GLU A 684 -47.85 -11.05 6.03
C GLU A 684 -46.38 -10.65 5.83
N LEU A 685 -46.06 -9.36 5.82
CA LEU A 685 -44.68 -8.89 5.70
C LEU A 685 -43.81 -9.40 6.86
N THR A 686 -44.30 -9.30 8.09
CA THR A 686 -43.56 -9.79 9.26
C THR A 686 -43.41 -11.31 9.28
N TYR A 687 -44.38 -12.04 8.74
CA TYR A 687 -44.32 -13.49 8.58
C TYR A 687 -43.25 -13.89 7.55
N GLU A 688 -43.22 -13.21 6.40
CA GLU A 688 -42.27 -13.49 5.32
C GLU A 688 -40.84 -13.07 5.64
N ALA A 689 -40.63 -12.01 6.41
CA ALA A 689 -39.30 -11.58 6.79
C ALA A 689 -38.56 -12.67 7.58
N GLN A 690 -37.24 -12.74 7.50
CA GLN A 690 -36.40 -13.59 8.35
C GLN A 690 -36.15 -12.92 9.70
N LYS A 691 -36.00 -11.60 9.71
CA LYS A 691 -35.89 -10.74 10.88
C LYS A 691 -36.80 -9.52 10.73
N VAL A 692 -37.39 -9.10 11.84
CA VAL A 692 -38.26 -7.92 11.92
C VAL A 692 -37.62 -6.90 12.85
N ILE A 693 -37.37 -5.70 12.35
CA ILE A 693 -36.84 -4.59 13.11
C ILE A 693 -38.00 -3.71 13.57
N VAL A 694 -38.00 -3.36 14.86
CA VAL A 694 -38.95 -2.41 15.46
C VAL A 694 -38.20 -1.31 16.21
N CYS A 695 -38.81 -0.15 16.34
CA CYS A 695 -38.16 1.05 16.86
C CYS A 695 -38.15 1.16 18.40
N SER A 696 -39.00 0.41 19.10
CA SER A 696 -39.16 0.50 20.55
C SER A 696 -39.61 -0.82 21.16
N LYS A 697 -39.48 -0.96 22.47
CA LYS A 697 -40.02 -2.12 23.20
C LYS A 697 -41.55 -2.16 23.13
N TYR A 698 -42.19 -1.00 23.16
CA TYR A 698 -43.61 -0.85 22.92
C TYR A 698 -44.01 -1.50 21.58
N MET A 699 -43.27 -1.21 20.51
CA MET A 699 -43.55 -1.82 19.20
C MET A 699 -43.26 -3.33 19.17
N GLU A 700 -42.24 -3.82 19.87
CA GLU A 700 -42.03 -5.27 20.05
C GLU A 700 -43.27 -5.91 20.70
N GLU A 701 -43.75 -5.34 21.82
CA GLU A 701 -44.93 -5.85 22.53
C GLU A 701 -46.19 -5.77 21.65
N GLU A 702 -46.35 -4.71 20.86
CA GLU A 702 -47.48 -4.53 19.95
C GLU A 702 -47.47 -5.58 18.83
N VAL A 703 -46.35 -5.78 18.11
CA VAL A 703 -46.30 -6.78 17.03
C VAL A 703 -46.38 -8.22 17.57
N VAL A 704 -45.85 -8.49 18.77
CA VAL A 704 -46.05 -9.80 19.44
C VAL A 704 -47.52 -10.01 19.74
N LYS A 705 -48.21 -9.00 20.29
CA LYS A 705 -49.62 -9.10 20.68
C LYS A 705 -50.55 -9.21 19.47
N VAL A 706 -50.34 -8.37 18.45
CA VAL A 706 -51.25 -8.25 17.31
C VAL A 706 -50.98 -9.33 16.26
N PHE A 707 -49.71 -9.67 16.01
CA PHE A 707 -49.32 -10.61 14.95
C PHE A 707 -48.91 -12.00 15.45
N ASN A 708 -48.86 -12.21 16.77
CA ASN A 708 -48.35 -13.43 17.40
C ASN A 708 -46.94 -13.79 16.93
N LEU A 709 -46.11 -12.76 16.72
CA LEU A 709 -44.78 -12.90 16.15
C LEU A 709 -43.79 -13.46 17.19
N PRO A 710 -42.95 -14.46 16.86
CA PRO A 710 -41.95 -14.98 17.78
C PRO A 710 -40.91 -13.91 18.17
N LYS A 711 -40.65 -13.75 19.47
CA LYS A 711 -39.70 -12.73 19.98
C LYS A 711 -38.28 -12.87 19.41
N ASN A 712 -37.81 -14.08 19.16
CA ASN A 712 -36.48 -14.33 18.58
C ASN A 712 -36.33 -13.81 17.13
N LYS A 713 -37.44 -13.49 16.47
CA LYS A 713 -37.49 -12.88 15.14
C LYS A 713 -37.37 -11.36 15.18
N ILE A 714 -37.62 -10.76 16.34
CA ILE A 714 -37.74 -9.31 16.51
C ILE A 714 -36.43 -8.75 17.05
N GLU A 715 -35.98 -7.64 16.48
CA GLU A 715 -34.82 -6.88 16.93
C GLU A 715 -35.24 -5.42 17.17
N ILE A 716 -34.96 -4.89 18.36
CA ILE A 716 -35.30 -3.49 18.69
C ILE A 716 -34.15 -2.58 18.28
N ILE A 717 -34.28 -1.86 17.17
CA ILE A 717 -33.33 -0.82 16.74
C ILE A 717 -34.04 0.54 16.77
N PRO A 718 -33.76 1.38 17.78
CA PRO A 718 -34.28 2.75 17.86
C PRO A 718 -33.97 3.58 16.61
N ASN A 719 -34.80 4.58 16.31
CA ASN A 719 -34.43 5.58 15.31
C ASN A 719 -33.33 6.50 15.86
N GLY A 720 -32.38 6.86 14.99
CA GLY A 720 -31.31 7.80 15.32
C GLY A 720 -31.66 9.24 14.97
N VAL A 721 -30.84 10.16 15.47
CA VAL A 721 -30.86 11.57 15.07
C VAL A 721 -29.41 12.05 14.87
N ASP A 722 -29.15 12.76 13.76
CA ASP A 722 -27.87 13.44 13.57
C ASP A 722 -27.90 14.84 14.18
N ILE A 723 -27.27 14.99 15.33
CA ILE A 723 -27.19 16.27 16.05
C ILE A 723 -26.46 17.34 15.23
N LYS A 724 -25.53 16.96 14.35
CA LYS A 724 -24.84 17.93 13.48
C LYS A 724 -25.80 18.58 12.49
N MET A 725 -26.87 17.88 12.12
CA MET A 725 -27.92 18.41 11.26
C MET A 725 -28.96 19.24 12.02
N ILE A 726 -28.88 19.35 13.36
CA ILE A 726 -29.74 20.20 14.19
C ILE A 726 -28.99 21.49 14.56
N SER A 727 -28.28 22.08 13.61
CA SER A 727 -27.70 23.41 13.74
C SER A 727 -28.63 24.44 13.09
N GLY A 728 -28.89 25.56 13.78
CA GLY A 728 -29.66 26.69 13.25
C GLY A 728 -28.92 28.00 13.50
N GLU A 729 -29.08 28.97 12.61
CA GLU A 729 -28.30 30.23 12.58
C GLU A 729 -28.99 31.40 13.30
N GLY A 730 -30.19 31.24 13.85
CA GLY A 730 -30.69 32.24 14.81
C GLY A 730 -32.19 32.32 15.09
N SER A 731 -32.55 33.37 15.83
CA SER A 731 -33.86 33.66 16.42
C SER A 731 -34.78 34.53 15.56
N LYS A 732 -34.42 34.83 14.30
CA LYS A 732 -35.15 35.80 13.43
C LYS A 732 -36.63 35.46 13.26
N TRP A 733 -36.99 34.18 13.28
CA TRP A 733 -38.38 33.74 13.17
C TRP A 733 -39.26 34.21 14.35
N LYS A 734 -38.68 34.47 15.53
CA LYS A 734 -39.43 34.92 16.73
C LYS A 734 -40.18 36.22 16.47
N GLN A 735 -39.55 37.16 15.75
CA GLN A 735 -40.11 38.50 15.45
C GLN A 735 -41.44 38.43 14.67
N LYS A 736 -41.72 37.32 13.98
CA LYS A 736 -42.97 37.11 13.24
C LYS A 736 -44.15 36.74 14.14
N TYR A 737 -43.90 36.17 15.31
CA TYR A 737 -44.92 35.55 16.18
C TYR A 737 -44.98 36.15 17.59
N GLY A 738 -43.95 36.90 18.00
CA GLY A 738 -43.87 37.53 19.31
C GLY A 738 -42.63 38.41 19.47
N SER A 739 -42.36 38.81 20.70
CA SER A 739 -41.14 39.52 21.11
C SER A 739 -40.04 38.56 21.55
N GLU A 740 -38.79 39.02 21.66
CA GLU A 740 -37.68 38.17 22.14
C GLU A 740 -37.83 37.75 23.61
N ASN A 741 -38.66 38.45 24.39
CA ASN A 741 -38.94 38.16 25.80
C ASN A 741 -40.13 37.20 25.99
N ASP A 742 -40.80 36.79 24.91
CA ASP A 742 -41.85 35.77 24.96
C ASP A 742 -41.25 34.37 25.12
N ILE A 743 -41.98 33.49 25.81
CA ILE A 743 -41.60 32.08 25.97
C ILE A 743 -42.21 31.30 24.81
N PHE A 744 -41.38 30.72 23.96
CA PHE A 744 -41.80 29.98 22.78
C PHE A 744 -41.79 28.47 23.04
N ILE A 745 -42.96 27.86 22.89
CA ILE A 745 -43.17 26.43 23.02
C ILE A 745 -43.41 25.82 21.65
N PHE A 746 -42.57 24.87 21.25
CA PHE A 746 -42.60 24.28 19.91
C PHE A 746 -43.16 22.85 19.90
N SER A 747 -43.94 22.54 18.86
CA SER A 747 -44.41 21.20 18.55
C SER A 747 -44.46 21.00 17.03
N VAL A 748 -44.06 19.82 16.55
CA VAL A 748 -44.02 19.51 15.12
C VAL A 748 -44.50 18.09 14.84
N GLY A 749 -45.26 17.92 13.77
CA GLY A 749 -45.71 16.61 13.29
C GLY A 749 -46.93 16.69 12.39
N ARG A 750 -47.37 15.54 11.87
CA ARG A 750 -48.60 15.45 11.07
C ARG A 750 -49.81 15.80 11.93
N ILE A 751 -50.67 16.70 11.48
CA ILE A 751 -51.81 17.21 12.25
C ILE A 751 -52.99 16.23 12.15
N VAL A 752 -52.88 15.19 12.96
CA VAL A 752 -53.85 14.09 13.12
C VAL A 752 -54.13 13.87 14.61
N LYS A 753 -55.17 13.11 14.93
CA LYS A 753 -55.69 12.95 16.31
C LYS A 753 -54.65 12.32 17.23
N GLU A 754 -53.89 11.37 16.69
CA GLU A 754 -52.87 10.57 17.36
C GLU A 754 -51.70 11.42 17.89
N LYS A 755 -51.44 12.60 17.30
CA LYS A 755 -50.38 13.52 17.76
C LYS A 755 -50.81 14.44 18.91
N GLY A 756 -52.09 14.45 19.27
CA GLY A 756 -52.56 15.05 20.51
C GLY A 756 -52.50 16.57 20.62
N PHE A 757 -52.28 17.32 19.52
CA PHE A 757 -52.19 18.79 19.51
C PHE A 757 -53.40 19.50 20.14
N GLN A 758 -54.58 18.88 20.14
CA GLN A 758 -55.77 19.34 20.84
C GLN A 758 -55.54 19.57 22.34
N THR A 759 -54.67 18.77 22.98
CA THR A 759 -54.32 18.90 24.40
C THR A 759 -53.58 20.22 24.66
N ILE A 760 -52.74 20.67 23.71
CA ILE A 760 -52.07 21.98 23.78
C ILE A 760 -53.12 23.10 23.68
N ILE A 761 -54.05 23.01 22.73
CA ILE A 761 -55.12 24.01 22.54
C ILE A 761 -55.98 24.14 23.81
N ASP A 762 -56.31 23.02 24.44
CA ASP A 762 -57.15 23.00 25.64
C ASP A 762 -56.40 23.44 26.91
N ALA A 763 -55.08 23.25 26.97
CA ALA A 763 -54.23 23.68 28.10
C ALA A 763 -53.83 25.16 28.04
N ALA A 764 -53.74 25.73 26.84
CA ALA A 764 -53.23 27.09 26.62
C ALA A 764 -53.93 28.18 27.47
N PRO A 765 -55.28 28.22 27.61
CA PRO A 765 -55.95 29.23 28.43
C PRO A 765 -55.45 29.29 29.88
N THR A 766 -55.22 28.13 30.49
CA THR A 766 -54.74 28.04 31.88
C THR A 766 -53.29 28.46 32.02
N ILE A 767 -52.46 28.17 31.00
CA ILE A 767 -51.04 28.54 30.99
C ILE A 767 -50.89 30.06 30.82
N ILE A 768 -51.61 30.67 29.86
CA ILE A 768 -51.51 32.11 29.61
C ILE A 768 -52.15 32.97 30.70
N ALA A 769 -53.10 32.44 31.46
CA ALA A 769 -53.66 33.13 32.63
C ALA A 769 -52.60 33.36 33.72
N LYS A 770 -51.59 32.49 33.80
CA LYS A 770 -50.42 32.65 34.71
C LYS A 770 -49.25 33.36 34.03
N HIS A 771 -48.96 33.01 32.77
CA HIS A 771 -47.85 33.57 31.99
C HIS A 771 -48.32 34.10 30.63
N PRO A 772 -48.76 35.37 30.56
CA PRO A 772 -49.32 35.96 29.33
C PRO A 772 -48.36 36.05 28.13
N ASN A 773 -47.05 35.94 28.38
CA ASN A 773 -45.98 35.99 27.38
C ASN A 773 -45.68 34.63 26.71
N VAL A 774 -46.45 33.57 26.99
CA VAL A 774 -46.25 32.25 26.36
C VAL A 774 -46.88 32.22 24.95
N LYS A 775 -46.12 31.72 23.98
CA LYS A 775 -46.54 31.49 22.58
C LYS A 775 -46.30 30.03 22.19
N PHE A 776 -47.29 29.39 21.56
CA PHE A 776 -47.19 28.05 21.01
C PHE A 776 -47.01 28.09 19.50
N ILE A 777 -45.96 27.45 19.00
CA ILE A 777 -45.65 27.31 17.59
C ILE A 777 -45.87 25.85 17.21
N ILE A 778 -46.85 25.60 16.33
CA ILE A 778 -47.20 24.25 15.88
C ILE A 778 -46.96 24.15 14.37
N ALA A 779 -46.04 23.27 13.99
CA ALA A 779 -45.67 23.03 12.60
C ALA A 779 -46.18 21.68 12.08
N GLY A 780 -46.70 21.67 10.86
CA GLY A 780 -47.19 20.48 10.18
C GLY A 780 -48.37 20.73 9.25
N LYS A 781 -48.71 19.69 8.50
CA LYS A 781 -49.96 19.58 7.71
C LYS A 781 -50.72 18.35 8.17
N GLY A 782 -52.03 18.33 7.94
CA GLY A 782 -52.85 17.17 8.22
C GLY A 782 -54.34 17.49 8.13
N PRO A 783 -55.18 16.44 8.09
CA PRO A 783 -56.62 16.58 7.88
C PRO A 783 -57.32 17.41 8.97
N LEU A 784 -56.77 17.47 10.19
CA LEU A 784 -57.39 18.20 11.31
C LEU A 784 -56.94 19.66 11.45
N LEU A 785 -56.10 20.17 10.54
CA LEU A 785 -55.52 21.52 10.67
C LEU A 785 -56.60 22.62 10.71
N GLU A 786 -57.56 22.59 9.80
CA GLU A 786 -58.61 23.63 9.73
C GLU A 786 -59.59 23.55 10.91
N GLU A 787 -59.90 22.34 11.38
CA GLU A 787 -60.67 22.11 12.59
C GLU A 787 -59.97 22.73 13.82
N TYR A 788 -58.66 22.48 13.97
CA TYR A 788 -57.87 22.99 15.08
C TYR A 788 -57.68 24.52 15.02
N LYS A 789 -57.53 25.11 13.83
CA LYS A 789 -57.55 26.57 13.67
C LYS A 789 -58.88 27.17 14.10
N THR A 790 -60.00 26.55 13.72
CA THR A 790 -61.35 26.98 14.15
C THR A 790 -61.49 26.89 15.67
N LYS A 791 -61.00 25.81 16.28
CA LYS A 791 -61.00 25.64 17.75
C LYS A 791 -60.17 26.72 18.46
N VAL A 792 -59.01 27.10 17.90
CA VAL A 792 -58.18 28.21 18.41
C VAL A 792 -58.92 29.55 18.31
N ILE A 793 -59.63 29.79 17.20
CA ILE A 793 -60.42 31.01 17.01
C ILE A 793 -61.56 31.10 18.04
N ASN A 794 -62.32 30.03 18.21
CA ASN A 794 -63.46 29.98 19.13
C ASN A 794 -63.05 30.18 20.59
N LYS A 795 -61.80 29.84 20.94
CA LYS A 795 -61.22 30.06 22.28
C LYS A 795 -60.49 31.40 22.46
N GLY A 796 -60.42 32.24 21.42
CA GLY A 796 -59.72 33.54 21.49
C GLY A 796 -58.19 33.43 21.58
N LEU A 797 -57.61 32.32 21.09
CA LEU A 797 -56.17 32.00 21.25
C LEU A 797 -55.31 32.35 20.02
N GLN A 798 -55.83 33.13 19.08
CA GLN A 798 -55.16 33.43 17.79
C GLN A 798 -53.84 34.21 17.94
N LYS A 799 -53.65 34.91 19.05
CA LYS A 799 -52.41 35.64 19.39
C LYS A 799 -51.44 34.81 20.26
N VAL A 800 -51.76 33.55 20.50
CA VAL A 800 -51.06 32.64 21.42
C VAL A 800 -50.63 31.38 20.69
N ILE A 801 -51.51 30.76 19.88
CA ILE A 801 -51.22 29.52 19.15
C ILE A 801 -51.11 29.82 17.66
N TYR A 802 -49.95 29.52 17.09
CA TYR A 802 -49.65 29.73 15.68
C TYR A 802 -49.46 28.39 14.96
N PHE A 803 -50.34 28.10 14.00
CA PHE A 803 -50.15 27.02 13.04
C PHE A 803 -49.36 27.55 11.84
N ILE A 804 -48.12 27.10 11.67
CA ILE A 804 -47.19 27.66 10.66
C ILE A 804 -47.11 26.83 9.38
N GLY A 805 -47.86 25.74 9.30
CA GLY A 805 -47.90 24.86 8.13
C GLY A 805 -46.68 23.94 8.04
N PHE A 806 -46.44 23.39 6.85
CA PHE A 806 -45.25 22.59 6.57
C PHE A 806 -44.03 23.49 6.55
N ILE A 807 -42.95 23.05 7.18
CA ILE A 807 -41.67 23.75 7.25
C ILE A 807 -40.57 22.83 6.72
N ASP A 808 -39.55 23.43 6.12
CA ASP A 808 -38.34 22.72 5.72
C ASP A 808 -37.42 22.45 6.92
N ASP A 809 -36.34 21.73 6.67
CA ASP A 809 -35.37 21.35 7.69
C ASP A 809 -34.65 22.55 8.30
N HIS A 810 -34.33 23.56 7.48
CA HIS A 810 -33.69 24.79 7.94
C HIS A 810 -34.55 25.53 8.96
N LEU A 811 -35.80 25.85 8.62
CA LEU A 811 -36.71 26.55 9.53
C LEU A 811 -37.05 25.70 10.75
N ARG A 812 -37.21 24.38 10.60
CA ARG A 812 -37.40 23.49 11.77
C ARG A 812 -36.22 23.61 12.73
N ASN A 813 -35.00 23.53 12.23
CA ASN A 813 -33.79 23.58 13.05
C ASN A 813 -33.62 24.95 13.73
N ASP A 814 -33.94 26.04 13.04
CA ASP A 814 -33.95 27.39 13.63
C ASP A 814 -34.99 27.50 14.76
N ILE A 815 -36.18 26.92 14.60
CA ILE A 815 -37.20 26.92 15.65
C ILE A 815 -36.79 26.02 16.82
N LEU A 816 -36.28 24.82 16.56
CA LEU A 816 -35.78 23.91 17.60
C LEU A 816 -34.68 24.56 18.44
N ASN A 817 -33.71 25.23 17.81
CA ASN A 817 -32.64 25.93 18.53
C ASN A 817 -33.11 27.24 19.19
N GLY A 818 -34.13 27.89 18.64
CA GLY A 818 -34.66 29.16 19.14
C GLY A 818 -35.74 29.04 20.22
N CYS A 819 -36.47 27.94 20.29
CA CYS A 819 -37.57 27.76 21.25
C CYS A 819 -37.06 27.53 22.68
N ASP A 820 -37.96 27.64 23.65
CA ASP A 820 -37.67 27.47 25.08
C ASP A 820 -38.09 26.09 25.58
N ILE A 821 -39.17 25.51 25.04
CA ILE A 821 -39.68 24.19 25.42
C ILE A 821 -40.19 23.45 24.17
N CYS A 822 -39.90 22.16 24.06
CA CYS A 822 -40.52 21.27 23.06
C CYS A 822 -41.62 20.41 23.71
N ILE A 823 -42.78 20.28 23.05
CA ILE A 823 -43.90 19.47 23.56
C ILE A 823 -44.40 18.51 22.49
N PHE A 824 -44.55 17.23 22.85
CA PHE A 824 -45.08 16.18 21.97
C PHE A 824 -46.17 15.37 22.70
N PRO A 825 -47.43 15.85 22.68
CA PRO A 825 -48.52 15.33 23.52
C PRO A 825 -49.25 14.14 22.87
N SER A 826 -48.54 13.30 22.12
CA SER A 826 -49.10 12.20 21.32
C SER A 826 -49.95 11.25 22.17
N TYR A 827 -51.00 10.69 21.58
CA TYR A 827 -51.77 9.56 22.13
C TYR A 827 -51.15 8.23 21.71
N TYR A 828 -50.67 8.18 20.48
CA TYR A 828 -49.97 7.03 19.91
C TYR A 828 -48.67 7.52 19.25
N GLU A 829 -47.54 7.00 19.72
CA GLU A 829 -46.22 7.36 19.20
C GLU A 829 -45.30 6.13 19.25
N PRO A 830 -45.17 5.36 18.17
CA PRO A 830 -44.32 4.17 18.12
C PRO A 830 -42.89 4.40 18.61
N PHE A 831 -42.30 5.54 18.24
CA PHE A 831 -40.95 5.93 18.67
C PHE A 831 -40.85 7.38 19.15
N GLY A 832 -41.14 8.34 18.28
CA GLY A 832 -41.04 9.78 18.60
C GLY A 832 -39.68 10.41 18.25
N ILE A 833 -39.29 10.37 16.96
CA ILE A 833 -38.06 11.03 16.46
C ILE A 833 -38.01 12.51 16.86
N VAL A 834 -39.15 13.20 16.82
CA VAL A 834 -39.30 14.62 17.18
C VAL A 834 -38.86 14.92 18.62
N ALA A 835 -39.03 13.98 19.55
CA ALA A 835 -38.55 14.14 20.92
C ALA A 835 -37.01 14.11 20.98
N LEU A 836 -36.37 13.22 20.20
CA LEU A 836 -34.91 13.20 20.07
C LEU A 836 -34.39 14.46 19.37
N GLU A 837 -35.11 15.02 18.40
CA GLU A 837 -34.75 16.29 17.75
C GLU A 837 -34.78 17.46 18.76
N GLY A 838 -35.83 17.55 19.59
CA GLY A 838 -35.92 18.54 20.67
C GLY A 838 -34.83 18.38 21.75
N MET A 839 -34.61 17.15 22.21
CA MET A 839 -33.55 16.84 23.17
C MET A 839 -32.15 17.09 22.58
N GLY A 840 -31.94 16.78 21.30
CA GLY A 840 -30.69 17.01 20.56
C GLY A 840 -30.35 18.49 20.40
N ALA A 841 -31.36 19.33 20.19
CA ALA A 841 -31.25 20.79 20.23
C ALA A 841 -30.95 21.35 21.64
N GLY A 842 -30.97 20.49 22.67
CA GLY A 842 -30.75 20.90 24.06
C GLY A 842 -31.94 21.66 24.64
N LYS A 843 -33.17 21.26 24.30
CA LYS A 843 -34.40 21.89 24.81
C LYS A 843 -35.09 21.01 25.85
N PRO A 844 -35.62 21.61 26.93
CA PRO A 844 -36.56 20.95 27.83
C PRO A 844 -37.68 20.32 26.99
N THR A 845 -37.83 19.00 27.07
CA THR A 845 -38.73 18.25 26.20
C THR A 845 -39.80 17.55 27.04
N ILE A 846 -41.06 17.86 26.77
CA ILE A 846 -42.25 17.34 27.45
C ILE A 846 -42.96 16.38 26.49
N VAL A 847 -43.16 15.14 26.92
CA VAL A 847 -43.75 14.09 26.06
C VAL A 847 -44.88 13.37 26.78
N SER A 848 -45.81 12.81 26.02
CA SER A 848 -46.78 11.87 26.59
C SER A 848 -46.10 10.58 27.05
N ASP A 849 -46.59 10.02 28.16
CA ASP A 849 -46.19 8.70 28.67
C ASP A 849 -46.89 7.59 27.88
N THR A 850 -46.56 7.50 26.59
CA THR A 850 -47.10 6.51 25.65
C THR A 850 -46.03 6.08 24.65
N GLY A 851 -46.13 4.86 24.15
CA GLY A 851 -45.26 4.34 23.10
C GLY A 851 -43.76 4.50 23.37
N GLY A 852 -42.98 4.75 22.32
CA GLY A 852 -41.53 4.94 22.42
C GLY A 852 -41.13 6.24 23.14
N LEU A 853 -42.01 7.24 23.23
CA LEU A 853 -41.73 8.45 24.02
C LEU A 853 -41.51 8.12 25.50
N SER A 854 -42.29 7.18 26.03
CA SER A 854 -42.16 6.69 27.41
C SER A 854 -40.81 6.05 27.67
N GLU A 855 -40.20 5.43 26.66
CA GLU A 855 -38.89 4.77 26.75
C GLU A 855 -37.71 5.74 26.60
N ILE A 856 -37.88 6.79 25.79
CA ILE A 856 -36.85 7.81 25.55
C ILE A 856 -36.70 8.70 26.79
N VAL A 857 -37.81 9.12 27.37
CA VAL A 857 -37.83 10.10 28.47
C VAL A 857 -37.95 9.39 29.81
N THR A 858 -37.04 9.70 30.74
CA THR A 858 -37.14 9.38 32.16
C THR A 858 -37.55 10.65 32.91
N HIS A 859 -38.70 10.59 33.58
CA HIS A 859 -39.39 11.76 34.15
C HIS A 859 -38.50 12.54 35.14
N ARG A 860 -38.37 13.86 34.93
CA ARG A 860 -37.52 14.80 35.71
C ARG A 860 -36.02 14.52 35.68
N GLU A 861 -35.57 13.56 34.88
CA GLU A 861 -34.14 13.29 34.68
C GLU A 861 -33.63 13.87 33.37
N ASN A 862 -34.28 13.55 32.24
CA ASN A 862 -33.87 13.95 30.89
C ASN A 862 -35.02 14.57 30.06
N GLY A 863 -36.20 14.71 30.67
CA GLY A 863 -37.40 15.29 30.10
C GLY A 863 -38.57 15.19 31.08
N LEU A 864 -39.74 15.71 30.70
CA LEU A 864 -40.96 15.58 31.49
C LEU A 864 -41.98 14.71 30.76
N LYS A 865 -42.81 14.03 31.56
CA LYS A 865 -43.83 13.12 31.08
C LYS A 865 -45.20 13.66 31.46
N ILE A 866 -46.16 13.51 30.56
CA ILE A 866 -47.57 13.83 30.81
C ILE A 866 -48.42 12.59 30.59
N PHE A 867 -49.52 12.47 31.32
CA PHE A 867 -50.51 11.45 30.99
C PHE A 867 -51.14 11.79 29.63
N PRO A 868 -51.25 10.82 28.70
CA PRO A 868 -51.91 11.05 27.41
C PRO A 868 -53.32 11.60 27.59
N ASN A 869 -53.70 12.58 26.75
CA ASN A 869 -55.01 13.25 26.80
C ASN A 869 -55.35 13.94 28.13
N ASN A 870 -54.35 14.35 28.92
CA ASN A 870 -54.56 15.00 30.21
C ASN A 870 -54.09 16.46 30.19
N VAL A 871 -55.06 17.38 30.07
CA VAL A 871 -54.84 18.84 30.05
C VAL A 871 -54.12 19.32 31.32
N GLN A 872 -54.56 18.87 32.49
CA GLN A 872 -53.97 19.27 33.77
C GLN A 872 -52.51 18.82 33.91
N SER A 873 -52.22 17.59 33.46
CA SER A 873 -50.87 17.05 33.44
C SER A 873 -49.97 17.88 32.53
N LEU A 874 -50.44 18.25 31.33
CA LEU A 874 -49.68 19.11 30.40
C LEU A 874 -49.42 20.48 31.02
N THR A 875 -50.45 21.15 31.53
CA THR A 875 -50.33 22.45 32.19
C THR A 875 -49.31 22.41 33.33
N THR A 876 -49.36 21.37 34.18
CA THR A 876 -48.45 21.23 35.33
C THR A 876 -46.99 21.12 34.89
N GLN A 877 -46.70 20.30 33.87
CA GLN A 877 -45.32 20.13 33.39
C GLN A 877 -44.79 21.36 32.65
N VAL A 878 -45.64 22.05 31.87
CA VAL A 878 -45.26 23.31 31.22
C VAL A 878 -44.91 24.37 32.24
N LEU A 879 -45.77 24.57 33.25
CA LEU A 879 -45.50 25.52 34.33
C LEU A 879 -44.24 25.15 35.11
N SER A 880 -44.01 23.86 35.36
CA SER A 880 -42.78 23.40 36.03
C SER A 880 -41.52 23.77 35.24
N CYS A 881 -41.53 23.69 33.91
CA CYS A 881 -40.41 24.14 33.09
C CYS A 881 -40.23 25.66 33.08
N ILE A 882 -41.32 26.43 33.15
CA ILE A 882 -41.28 27.89 33.14
C ILE A 882 -40.86 28.46 34.50
N GLU A 883 -41.35 27.87 35.59
CA GLU A 883 -41.18 28.37 36.96
C GLU A 883 -39.90 27.82 37.63
N ASP A 884 -39.36 26.66 37.20
CA ASP A 884 -38.13 26.05 37.72
C ASP A 884 -37.05 25.94 36.63
N GLU A 885 -36.28 27.02 36.47
CA GLU A 885 -35.18 27.12 35.50
C GLU A 885 -34.10 26.04 35.70
N LYS A 886 -33.82 25.66 36.96
CA LYS A 886 -32.82 24.63 37.27
C LYS A 886 -33.28 23.26 36.77
N LEU A 887 -34.57 22.94 36.97
CA LEU A 887 -35.15 21.72 36.42
C LEU A 887 -35.08 21.72 34.89
N ALA A 888 -35.50 22.82 34.25
CA ALA A 888 -35.52 22.96 32.80
C ALA A 888 -34.12 22.77 32.19
N GLN A 889 -33.10 23.46 32.73
CA GLN A 889 -31.72 23.32 32.27
C GLN A 889 -31.19 21.89 32.48
N LYS A 890 -31.43 21.30 33.66
CA LYS A 890 -30.99 19.94 33.98
C LYS A 890 -31.55 18.92 32.99
N ILE A 891 -32.85 18.93 32.73
CA ILE A 891 -33.47 17.95 31.83
C ILE A 891 -33.02 18.17 30.37
N ALA A 892 -32.80 19.41 29.95
CA ALA A 892 -32.32 19.74 28.62
C ALA A 892 -30.89 19.21 28.37
N GLU A 893 -29.97 19.45 29.31
CA GLU A 893 -28.59 18.98 29.22
C GLU A 893 -28.51 17.44 29.24
N ASN A 894 -29.26 16.81 30.15
CA ASN A 894 -29.31 15.35 30.25
C ASN A 894 -29.96 14.71 29.03
N GLY A 895 -31.01 15.33 28.48
CA GLY A 895 -31.64 14.91 27.24
C GLY A 895 -30.65 14.91 26.08
N LYS A 896 -29.93 16.02 25.90
CA LYS A 896 -28.89 16.13 24.86
C LYS A 896 -27.80 15.07 25.01
N LYS A 897 -27.29 14.86 26.23
CA LYS A 897 -26.28 13.83 26.53
C LYS A 897 -26.79 12.42 26.19
N LEU A 898 -28.07 12.11 26.45
CA LEU A 898 -28.65 10.82 26.11
C LEU A 898 -28.70 10.60 24.59
N VAL A 899 -29.13 11.60 23.82
CA VAL A 899 -29.21 11.51 22.35
C VAL A 899 -27.83 11.22 21.75
N VAL A 900 -26.80 11.98 22.14
CA VAL A 900 -25.41 11.78 21.67
C VAL A 900 -24.93 10.35 21.94
N ARG A 901 -25.18 9.85 23.15
CA ARG A 901 -24.65 8.57 23.61
C ARG A 901 -25.38 7.37 23.01
N LYS A 902 -26.73 7.40 22.98
CA LYS A 902 -27.56 6.20 22.73
C LYS A 902 -28.25 6.18 21.37
N TYR A 903 -28.55 7.36 20.80
CA TYR A 903 -29.37 7.47 19.58
C TYR A 903 -28.58 8.04 18.39
N ASN A 904 -27.26 7.80 18.36
CA ASN A 904 -26.43 8.17 17.21
C ASN A 904 -26.54 7.12 16.09
N TRP A 905 -26.70 7.58 14.85
CA TRP A 905 -26.89 6.70 13.69
C TRP A 905 -25.73 5.74 13.44
N ASN A 906 -24.48 6.13 13.70
CA ASN A 906 -23.32 5.26 13.49
C ASN A 906 -23.39 3.96 14.31
N SER A 907 -23.82 4.04 15.56
CA SER A 907 -23.99 2.84 16.41
C SER A 907 -25.18 1.99 15.98
N LEU A 908 -26.28 2.62 15.54
CA LEU A 908 -27.51 1.94 15.13
C LEU A 908 -27.31 1.22 13.79
N ALA A 909 -26.65 1.84 12.83
CA ALA A 909 -26.34 1.23 11.53
C ALA A 909 -25.48 -0.02 11.66
N LYS A 910 -24.49 -0.05 12.58
CA LYS A 910 -23.70 -1.26 12.86
C LYS A 910 -24.57 -2.43 13.32
N ARG A 911 -25.61 -2.16 14.12
CA ARG A 911 -26.57 -3.19 14.55
C ARG A 911 -27.38 -3.70 13.36
N THR A 912 -27.81 -2.81 12.47
CA THR A 912 -28.49 -3.18 11.23
C THR A 912 -27.62 -4.04 10.31
N VAL A 913 -26.34 -3.67 10.11
CA VAL A 913 -25.38 -4.48 9.33
C VAL A 913 -25.19 -5.87 9.95
N ALA A 914 -25.10 -5.98 11.27
CA ALA A 914 -25.00 -7.28 11.95
C ALA A 914 -26.22 -8.18 11.69
N ILE A 915 -27.42 -7.60 11.57
CA ILE A 915 -28.63 -8.34 11.16
C ILE A 915 -28.49 -8.82 9.71
N TYR A 916 -27.99 -7.97 8.79
CA TYR A 916 -27.75 -8.36 7.40
C TYR A 916 -26.79 -9.55 7.31
N GLU A 917 -25.64 -9.46 7.96
CA GLU A 917 -24.62 -10.51 8.00
C GLU A 917 -25.15 -11.82 8.60
N THR A 918 -25.92 -11.74 9.69
CA THR A 918 -26.52 -12.91 10.31
C THR A 918 -27.56 -13.56 9.39
N SER A 919 -28.30 -12.76 8.63
CA SER A 919 -29.34 -13.25 7.74
C SER A 919 -28.76 -13.97 6.53
N LEU A 920 -27.63 -13.46 6.00
CA LEU A 920 -26.87 -14.08 4.91
C LEU A 920 -26.29 -15.45 5.30
N LYS A 921 -25.81 -15.61 6.54
CA LYS A 921 -25.20 -16.87 7.03
C LYS A 921 -26.18 -18.03 7.21
N GLN A 922 -27.49 -17.78 7.26
CA GLN A 922 -28.50 -18.84 7.42
C GLN A 922 -28.91 -19.47 6.08
N ILE A 923 -28.43 -18.91 4.95
CA ILE A 923 -28.72 -19.38 3.59
C ILE A 923 -27.54 -20.18 3.00
N GLU A 924 -26.32 -19.94 3.50
CA GLU A 924 -25.14 -20.81 3.27
C GLU A 924 -25.23 -22.09 4.11
#